data_AF-A0A0B5BG06-F1
#
_entry.id   AF-A0A0B5BG06-F1
#
_cell.length_a   1.000
_cell.length_b   1.000
_cell.length_c   1.000
_cell.angle_alpha   90.00
_cell.angle_beta   90.00
_cell.angle_gamma   90.00
#
_symmetry.space_group_name_H-M   'P 1'
#
loop_
_entity.id
_entity.type
_entity.pdbx_description
1 polymer ?
#
loop_
_entity_poly.entity_id
_entity_poly.type
_entity_poly.pdbx_seq_one_letter_code
_entity_poly.pdbx_strand_id
1 'polypeptide(L)'
;MDERWSPSLGKILLPAAIFIAALFLLCTGCTGPGSRHGSAGFLRPVTVVRACVAGRVTDAVTGRGVAGVALEVEPAGGVHPVTNQDGSYYAEFPDGTYRMRFARQGYRPAEFTVPLTLGETVARDVMLEPTAPVIVDAGRTVTDATPGSTVTLRATVTMRDGSTLKGIRWAMQVEEGGVAGRLSGTDGPVVRVTLPPLAAYKETLLYHLGQEGRLLDRWMVMGLVPSDLRRAGRLAFSVTAETTSGNYTDNVDIIADLRPLAAPGPGLRNVAIGAPLLLNGREQATYAWTLTPPDGSQATLRDAATRTPSFTPDMKGTYTVSEGGVPRLMIVAGRWMGVVGARDEELRPRWVGREGCLCHYNDALTPRFNAWRKSGHAEIFQQCLNTVFRYEERCFTCHTVGFGGTPSGAGISAVPAYEAFLKEPLIWDHGKSPPLVTPKLGNYDYLLDYYPDVARRANVQCENCHGPNNSAAHKTMKKSGAPERIAHHAEVCGVCHDESIEPSYRQWLASNHANYHLAAETVAPERGGRPAGECGRCHTAQGFLAWLDRGERAAPLGANTPFLTPEKVDPVTCIVCHDPHDAGNSFRSGTDKVPIRAPDATRMQPPALRDAPGGRGALCIICHSTDDAIGANTALPPGFGTPPHAPQGDVTRGINAFFVERGKPGSHARIEDGCIWCHVKPVPKAGQGYPRGGVSHSFKTAPRECSRCHRELDGEELLAALETDTEKLREEVEGAILAEIGRAGNVTMGNAGREGSDISLARNGIASLQLVGLRQEMGAEVADPSGGKYAVPLSRIRPGGMPLAATGTGQTALKAAWNYFLLKNDGSRGAHNPAFVREVLAATLTRLREREK
;
A
#
# COMPACT_ATOMS: atom_id res chain seq x y z
N MET A 1 25.58 58.32 58.79
CA MET A 1 24.90 59.35 58.00
C MET A 1 23.64 58.67 57.46
N ASP A 2 22.75 58.28 58.37
CA ASP A 2 21.66 59.13 58.92
C ASP A 2 20.45 58.98 57.99
N GLU A 3 19.24 58.65 58.41
CA GLU A 3 18.64 58.58 59.73
C GLU A 3 17.37 57.73 59.64
N ARG A 4 16.83 57.40 60.82
CA ARG A 4 15.56 56.72 61.09
C ARG A 4 14.39 57.52 60.48
N TRP A 5 13.19 56.96 60.31
CA TRP A 5 12.12 57.13 61.30
C TRP A 5 11.00 56.10 61.09
N SER A 6 10.65 55.44 62.19
CA SER A 6 9.48 54.58 62.47
C SER A 6 8.32 55.44 63.06
N PRO A 7 7.27 54.89 63.71
CA PRO A 7 6.32 53.80 63.42
C PRO A 7 4.85 54.23 63.73
N SER A 8 3.87 53.32 63.62
CA SER A 8 2.79 53.03 64.63
C SER A 8 1.57 52.37 63.92
N LEU A 9 1.19 51.12 64.23
CA LEU A 9 0.48 50.56 65.41
C LEU A 9 -1.00 50.95 65.52
N GLY A 10 -1.88 49.94 65.44
CA GLY A 10 -3.29 50.05 65.84
C GLY A 10 -4.15 48.85 65.47
N LYS A 11 -4.11 47.78 66.28
CA LYS A 11 -5.09 46.68 66.29
C LYS A 11 -6.30 47.08 67.14
N ILE A 12 -7.55 46.82 66.70
CA ILE A 12 -8.71 46.47 67.57
C ILE A 12 -9.66 45.49 66.83
N LEU A 13 -10.17 44.51 67.58
CA LEU A 13 -10.99 43.35 67.20
C LEU A 13 -12.51 43.55 67.46
N LEU A 14 -13.34 42.97 66.56
CA LEU A 14 -14.67 42.28 66.70
C LEU A 14 -15.92 43.02 67.27
N PRO A 15 -17.20 42.57 67.06
CA PRO A 15 -17.68 41.20 66.73
C PRO A 15 -18.89 40.98 65.75
N ALA A 16 -19.00 39.72 65.29
CA ALA A 16 -20.18 38.82 65.02
C ALA A 16 -21.49 39.30 64.34
N ALA A 17 -21.87 38.68 63.20
CA ALA A 17 -22.94 37.64 63.08
C ALA A 17 -23.35 37.26 61.62
N ILE A 18 -23.17 35.98 61.26
CA ILE A 18 -24.12 35.03 60.61
C ILE A 18 -24.67 35.25 59.17
N PHE A 19 -24.25 34.32 58.28
CA PHE A 19 -24.95 33.56 57.21
C PHE A 19 -25.02 33.99 55.71
N ILE A 20 -24.58 33.00 54.88
CA ILE A 20 -25.05 32.54 53.54
C ILE A 20 -24.47 33.17 52.24
N ALA A 21 -24.01 32.23 51.38
CA ALA A 21 -23.97 32.19 49.90
C ALA A 21 -22.71 32.65 49.12
N ALA A 22 -22.34 31.75 48.19
CA ALA A 22 -21.62 31.95 46.93
C ALA A 22 -20.11 32.25 46.99
N LEU A 23 -19.30 31.21 46.74
CA LEU A 23 -17.96 31.36 46.17
C LEU A 23 -17.97 30.83 44.73
N PHE A 24 -18.15 31.75 43.78
CA PHE A 24 -17.90 31.55 42.36
C PHE A 24 -16.70 32.44 41.97
N LEU A 25 -15.81 31.87 41.14
CA LEU A 25 -14.97 32.54 40.14
C LEU A 25 -14.02 33.67 40.60
N LEU A 26 -12.73 33.34 40.74
CA LEU A 26 -11.61 34.22 40.35
C LEU A 26 -10.41 33.38 39.88
N CYS A 27 -10.41 32.97 38.60
CA CYS A 27 -9.18 32.64 37.87
C CYS A 27 -8.77 33.87 37.07
N THR A 28 -7.65 34.48 37.42
CA THR A 28 -7.03 35.58 36.66
C THR A 28 -6.30 35.03 35.43
N GLY A 29 -6.40 35.77 34.32
CA GLY A 29 -5.95 35.38 32.99
C GLY A 29 -4.45 35.10 32.81
N CYS A 30 -4.14 34.43 31.71
CA CYS A 30 -2.81 33.96 31.34
C CYS A 30 -1.83 35.12 31.07
N THR A 31 -0.98 35.45 32.04
CA THR A 31 0.29 36.15 31.80
C THR A 31 1.38 35.56 32.72
N GLY A 32 2.46 35.05 32.13
CA GLY A 32 3.68 34.68 32.85
C GLY A 32 4.65 35.86 32.96
N PRO A 33 5.50 35.95 34.00
CA PRO A 33 6.39 37.09 34.22
C PRO A 33 7.61 37.07 33.27
N GLY A 34 8.07 38.27 32.91
CA GLY A 34 8.85 38.55 31.70
C GLY A 34 10.35 38.26 31.74
N SER A 35 10.91 38.10 30.53
CA SER A 35 12.34 38.24 30.25
C SER A 35 12.59 39.51 29.45
N ARG A 36 13.25 40.50 30.06
CA ARG A 36 13.78 41.68 29.36
C ARG A 36 15.19 41.36 28.83
N HIS A 37 15.33 41.14 27.53
CA HIS A 37 16.57 41.45 26.80
C HIS A 37 16.19 42.02 25.43
N GLY A 38 16.67 43.23 25.17
CA GLY A 38 16.43 43.96 23.93
C GLY A 38 17.57 43.78 22.94
N SER A 39 17.22 43.50 21.69
CA SER A 39 18.01 43.81 20.50
C SER A 39 17.06 44.08 19.34
N ALA A 40 17.30 45.19 18.63
CA ALA A 40 16.45 45.73 17.58
C ALA A 40 16.60 44.97 16.24
N GLY A 41 15.48 44.76 15.53
CA GLY A 41 15.49 44.35 14.12
C GLY A 41 14.27 43.53 13.69
N PHE A 42 13.26 44.20 13.10
CA PHE A 42 12.21 43.67 12.21
C PHE A 42 11.61 42.28 12.47
N LEU A 43 10.62 42.24 13.36
CA LEU A 43 9.25 41.67 13.24
C LEU A 43 8.70 41.63 14.69
N ARG A 44 7.57 42.29 14.96
CA ARG A 44 6.98 42.34 16.31
C ARG A 44 6.69 40.90 16.81
N PRO A 45 7.00 40.52 18.06
CA PRO A 45 6.41 39.32 18.64
C PRO A 45 4.91 39.58 18.77
N VAL A 46 4.11 38.94 17.93
CA VAL A 46 2.67 38.86 18.17
C VAL A 46 2.52 37.93 19.38
N THR A 47 2.18 38.49 20.54
CA THR A 47 1.63 37.69 21.64
C THR A 47 0.35 37.08 21.12
N VAL A 48 0.40 35.80 20.73
CA VAL A 48 -0.80 35.07 20.27
C VAL A 48 -1.64 34.81 21.51
N VAL A 49 -2.55 35.73 21.82
CA VAL A 49 -3.63 35.47 22.76
C VAL A 49 -4.49 34.37 22.15
N ARG A 50 -4.73 33.27 22.88
CA ARG A 50 -5.57 32.15 22.44
C ARG A 50 -6.81 32.05 23.31
N ALA A 51 -7.87 31.45 22.77
CA ALA A 51 -9.04 31.05 23.54
C ALA A 51 -8.84 29.60 24.03
N CYS A 52 -9.39 29.24 25.18
CA CYS A 52 -9.22 27.92 25.78
C CYS A 52 -10.57 27.25 26.06
N VAL A 53 -10.61 25.93 26.01
CA VAL A 53 -11.70 25.10 26.56
C VAL A 53 -11.12 24.12 27.55
N ALA A 54 -11.74 24.02 28.72
CA ALA A 54 -11.33 23.09 29.77
C ALA A 54 -12.54 22.47 30.44
N GLY A 55 -12.42 21.24 30.93
CA GLY A 55 -13.50 20.62 31.70
C GLY A 55 -13.22 19.17 32.02
N ARG A 56 -14.25 18.45 32.45
CA ARG A 56 -14.18 17.04 32.78
C ARG A 56 -15.17 16.24 31.94
N VAL A 57 -14.68 15.17 31.33
CA VAL A 57 -15.53 14.16 30.69
C VAL A 57 -15.83 13.08 31.71
N THR A 58 -17.11 12.90 32.04
CA THR A 58 -17.59 11.91 32.99
C THR A 58 -18.53 10.92 32.34
N ASP A 59 -18.58 9.75 32.94
CA ASP A 59 -19.54 8.72 32.60
C ASP A 59 -20.93 9.14 33.09
N ALA A 60 -21.91 9.18 32.18
CA ALA A 60 -23.24 9.68 32.50
C ALA A 60 -23.99 8.86 33.57
N VAL A 61 -23.57 7.61 33.82
CA VAL A 61 -24.24 6.69 34.76
C VAL A 61 -23.50 6.62 36.09
N THR A 62 -22.17 6.53 36.06
CA THR A 62 -21.35 6.33 37.27
C THR A 62 -20.76 7.63 37.83
N GLY A 63 -20.78 8.72 37.06
CA GLY A 63 -20.18 10.01 37.42
C GLY A 63 -18.65 10.01 37.49
N ARG A 64 -17.98 8.88 37.18
CA ARG A 64 -16.52 8.78 37.17
C ARG A 64 -15.93 9.40 35.90
N GLY A 65 -14.71 9.90 35.99
CA GLY A 65 -13.98 10.44 34.83
C GLY A 65 -13.69 9.38 33.77
N VAL A 66 -13.83 9.74 32.49
CA VAL A 66 -13.56 8.85 31.36
C VAL A 66 -12.24 9.23 30.71
N ALA A 67 -11.24 8.34 30.81
CA ALA A 67 -9.91 8.56 30.25
C ALA A 67 -9.82 8.20 28.76
N GLY A 68 -8.93 8.87 28.02
CA GLY A 68 -8.64 8.57 26.61
C GLY A 68 -9.79 8.85 25.63
N VAL A 69 -10.64 9.84 25.92
CA VAL A 69 -11.69 10.35 25.03
C VAL A 69 -11.07 11.20 23.93
N ALA A 70 -11.48 10.98 22.68
CA ALA A 70 -11.07 11.77 21.53
C ALA A 70 -11.99 12.98 21.34
N LEU A 71 -11.42 14.17 21.18
CA LEU A 71 -12.10 15.41 20.81
C LEU A 71 -11.80 15.73 19.34
N GLU A 72 -12.83 15.74 18.51
CA GLU A 72 -12.75 16.10 17.09
C GLU A 72 -13.33 17.51 16.91
N VAL A 73 -12.64 18.37 16.17
CA VAL A 73 -13.02 19.79 16.06
C VAL A 73 -13.02 20.30 14.62
N GLU A 74 -14.12 20.95 14.21
CA GLU A 74 -14.31 21.61 12.92
C GLU A 74 -14.44 23.14 13.09
N PRO A 75 -13.96 23.98 12.14
CA PRO A 75 -13.45 23.63 10.80
C PRO A 75 -11.94 23.34 10.71
N ALA A 76 -11.16 23.45 11.81
CA ALA A 76 -9.69 23.50 11.73
C ALA A 76 -8.89 22.61 12.71
N GLY A 77 -9.49 21.74 13.52
CA GLY A 77 -8.79 21.13 14.67
C GLY A 77 -8.30 19.68 14.54
N GLY A 78 -8.83 18.86 13.64
CA GLY A 78 -8.47 17.43 13.63
C GLY A 78 -8.92 16.70 14.90
N VAL A 79 -8.33 15.53 15.20
CA VAL A 79 -8.69 14.64 16.32
C VAL A 79 -7.61 14.63 17.39
N HIS A 80 -7.96 14.97 18.64
CA HIS A 80 -7.05 14.97 19.79
C HIS A 80 -7.53 13.97 20.86
N PRO A 81 -6.71 13.04 21.38
CA PRO A 81 -7.04 12.36 22.64
C PRO A 81 -6.81 13.34 23.80
N VAL A 82 -7.84 13.66 24.60
CA VAL A 82 -7.76 14.84 25.51
C VAL A 82 -7.98 14.54 26.98
N THR A 83 -8.56 13.40 27.36
CA THR A 83 -8.87 13.18 28.79
C THR A 83 -7.81 12.36 29.52
N ASN A 84 -7.33 12.90 30.64
CA ASN A 84 -6.46 12.22 31.59
C ASN A 84 -7.22 11.13 32.37
N GLN A 85 -6.53 10.41 33.26
CA GLN A 85 -7.12 9.31 34.04
C GLN A 85 -8.35 9.69 34.87
N ASP A 86 -8.47 10.96 35.25
CA ASP A 86 -9.58 11.52 36.00
C ASP A 86 -10.68 12.12 35.12
N GLY A 87 -10.57 12.04 33.79
CA GLY A 87 -11.51 12.61 32.82
C GLY A 87 -11.26 14.09 32.50
N SER A 88 -10.27 14.75 33.10
CA SER A 88 -10.00 16.17 32.87
C SER A 88 -9.38 16.41 31.50
N TYR A 89 -9.77 17.49 30.82
CA TYR A 89 -9.27 17.88 29.50
C TYR A 89 -9.06 19.40 29.37
N TYR A 90 -8.15 19.79 28.47
CA TYR A 90 -7.82 21.18 28.14
C TYR A 90 -7.40 21.29 26.67
N ALA A 91 -7.90 22.31 25.96
CA ALA A 91 -7.57 22.57 24.56
C ALA A 91 -7.56 24.08 24.26
N GLU A 92 -6.66 24.51 23.37
CA GLU A 92 -6.52 25.91 22.94
C GLU A 92 -6.93 26.08 21.48
N PHE A 93 -7.60 27.19 21.17
CA PHE A 93 -8.10 27.49 19.83
C PHE A 93 -7.85 28.97 19.47
N PRO A 94 -7.68 29.29 18.18
CA PRO A 94 -7.86 30.64 17.68
C PRO A 94 -9.28 31.17 17.95
N ASP A 95 -9.47 32.48 17.81
CA ASP A 95 -10.80 33.10 17.83
C ASP A 95 -11.70 32.43 16.80
N GLY A 96 -12.91 32.06 17.20
CA GLY A 96 -13.88 31.45 16.29
C GLY A 96 -14.88 30.54 16.97
N THR A 97 -15.83 30.07 16.18
CA THR A 97 -16.86 29.13 16.63
C THR A 97 -16.53 27.73 16.13
N TYR A 98 -16.45 26.78 17.05
CA TYR A 98 -16.02 25.42 16.75
C TYR A 98 -17.11 24.41 17.06
N ARG A 99 -17.28 23.43 16.18
CA ARG A 99 -18.04 22.21 16.50
C ARG A 99 -17.08 21.19 17.10
N MET A 100 -17.39 20.70 18.29
CA MET A 100 -16.58 19.83 19.11
C MET A 100 -17.31 18.51 19.35
N ARG A 101 -16.69 17.38 18.99
CA ARG A 101 -17.23 16.03 19.15
C ARG A 101 -16.34 15.18 20.06
N PHE A 102 -16.88 14.72 21.18
CA PHE A 102 -16.20 13.85 22.15
C PHE A 102 -16.59 12.39 21.91
N ALA A 103 -15.63 11.52 21.62
CA ALA A 103 -15.86 10.12 21.26
C ALA A 103 -14.93 9.14 21.98
N ARG A 104 -15.50 8.01 22.42
CA ARG A 104 -14.77 6.90 23.06
C ARG A 104 -15.48 5.59 22.77
N GLN A 105 -14.73 4.51 22.52
CA GLN A 105 -15.31 3.17 22.38
C GLN A 105 -16.07 2.79 23.67
N GLY A 106 -17.27 2.23 23.51
CA GLY A 106 -18.17 1.96 24.64
C GLY A 106 -19.07 3.14 25.05
N TYR A 107 -19.01 4.27 24.32
CA TYR A 107 -19.82 5.47 24.57
C TYR A 107 -20.40 6.07 23.29
N ARG A 108 -21.60 6.63 23.39
CA ARG A 108 -22.19 7.46 22.34
C ARG A 108 -21.46 8.80 22.31
N PRO A 109 -21.06 9.30 21.13
CA PRO A 109 -20.39 10.59 21.03
C PRO A 109 -21.28 11.74 21.50
N ALA A 110 -20.67 12.75 22.13
CA ALA A 110 -21.33 14.00 22.49
C ALA A 110 -20.81 15.15 21.64
N GLU A 111 -21.70 16.00 21.11
CA GLU A 111 -21.34 17.09 20.20
C GLU A 111 -21.85 18.44 20.71
N PHE A 112 -21.01 19.47 20.61
CA PHE A 112 -21.31 20.84 21.03
C PHE A 112 -20.73 21.86 20.07
N THR A 113 -21.39 23.00 19.93
CA THR A 113 -20.82 24.17 19.25
C THR A 113 -20.41 25.18 20.31
N VAL A 114 -19.13 25.56 20.33
CA VAL A 114 -18.58 26.47 21.33
C VAL A 114 -17.99 27.70 20.63
N PRO A 115 -18.53 28.92 20.89
CA PRO A 115 -17.88 30.16 20.49
C PRO A 115 -16.70 30.42 21.42
N LEU A 116 -15.55 30.75 20.85
CA LEU A 116 -14.30 30.97 21.58
C LEU A 116 -13.72 32.33 21.23
N THR A 117 -13.58 33.17 22.26
CA THR A 117 -12.98 34.51 22.14
C THR A 117 -11.58 34.55 22.73
N LEU A 118 -10.65 35.26 22.06
CA LEU A 118 -9.25 35.33 22.50
C LEU A 118 -9.12 35.81 23.96
N GLY A 119 -8.37 35.06 24.76
CA GLY A 119 -8.09 35.39 26.17
C GLY A 119 -9.11 34.81 27.14
N GLU A 120 -10.18 34.20 26.63
CA GLU A 120 -11.20 33.51 27.41
C GLU A 120 -10.85 32.04 27.63
N THR A 121 -11.24 31.48 28.78
CA THR A 121 -11.30 30.04 29.01
C THR A 121 -12.74 29.64 29.25
N VAL A 122 -13.30 28.87 28.33
CA VAL A 122 -14.66 28.33 28.44
C VAL A 122 -14.61 27.00 29.19
N ALA A 123 -15.28 26.94 30.34
CA ALA A 123 -15.46 25.70 31.09
C ALA A 123 -16.57 24.84 30.46
N ARG A 124 -16.29 23.58 30.16
CA ARG A 124 -17.27 22.66 29.55
C ARG A 124 -17.10 21.22 30.03
N ASP A 125 -17.91 20.81 31.00
CA ASP A 125 -18.00 19.41 31.38
C ASP A 125 -18.87 18.64 30.38
N VAL A 126 -18.51 17.38 30.11
CA VAL A 126 -19.18 16.53 29.13
C VAL A 126 -19.53 15.19 29.78
N MET A 127 -20.79 14.80 29.71
CA MET A 127 -21.23 13.49 30.14
C MET A 127 -21.37 12.59 28.91
N LEU A 128 -20.64 11.48 28.86
CA LEU A 128 -20.76 10.50 27.79
C LEU A 128 -21.73 9.39 28.20
N GLU A 129 -22.72 9.13 27.36
CA GLU A 129 -23.65 8.01 27.53
C GLU A 129 -22.99 6.69 27.13
N PRO A 130 -22.95 5.67 27.99
CA PRO A 130 -22.44 4.35 27.62
C PRO A 130 -23.26 3.72 26.49
N THR A 131 -22.62 3.03 25.54
CA THR A 131 -23.31 2.23 24.50
C THR A 131 -23.74 0.86 25.01
N ALA A 132 -23.18 0.42 26.14
CA ALA A 132 -23.49 -0.85 26.76
C ALA A 132 -23.59 -0.68 28.30
N PRO A 133 -24.46 -1.46 28.95
CA PRO A 133 -24.64 -1.45 30.40
C PRO A 133 -23.43 -1.98 31.20
N VAL A 134 -22.52 -2.70 30.54
CA VAL A 134 -21.26 -3.22 31.11
C VAL A 134 -20.15 -3.01 30.08
N ILE A 135 -18.98 -2.55 30.53
CA ILE A 135 -17.77 -2.41 29.71
C ILE A 135 -16.73 -3.42 30.17
N VAL A 136 -16.18 -4.17 29.22
CA VAL A 136 -14.97 -4.98 29.40
C VAL A 136 -13.84 -4.26 28.68
N ASP A 137 -12.69 -4.12 29.34
CA ASP A 137 -11.45 -3.60 28.77
C ASP A 137 -10.40 -4.70 28.91
N ALA A 138 -9.93 -5.23 27.78
CA ALA A 138 -8.96 -6.32 27.70
C ALA A 138 -7.52 -5.88 28.02
N GLY A 139 -7.29 -4.59 28.24
CA GLY A 139 -5.98 -3.97 28.37
C GLY A 139 -5.39 -3.54 27.03
N ARG A 140 -4.16 -3.04 27.06
CA ARG A 140 -3.45 -2.60 25.86
C ARG A 140 -2.77 -3.78 25.18
N THR A 141 -2.70 -3.74 23.85
CA THR A 141 -1.85 -4.63 23.05
C THR A 141 -0.42 -4.59 23.56
N VAL A 142 0.16 -5.76 23.78
CA VAL A 142 1.57 -5.91 24.17
C VAL A 142 2.39 -6.04 22.89
N THR A 143 3.36 -5.16 22.68
CA THR A 143 4.28 -5.23 21.53
C THR A 143 5.67 -5.66 21.96
N ASP A 144 6.48 -6.09 20.99
CA ASP A 144 7.89 -6.45 21.18
C ASP A 144 8.12 -7.58 22.20
N ALA A 145 7.14 -8.47 22.35
CA ALA A 145 7.23 -9.56 23.31
C ALA A 145 8.21 -10.63 22.83
N THR A 146 9.17 -11.04 23.67
CA THR A 146 10.19 -12.01 23.27
C THR A 146 9.57 -13.40 23.06
N PRO A 147 9.76 -14.05 21.90
CA PRO A 147 9.33 -15.44 21.71
C PRO A 147 9.83 -16.38 22.81
N GLY A 148 8.99 -17.33 23.24
CA GLY A 148 9.26 -18.23 24.37
C GLY A 148 9.06 -17.61 25.77
N SER A 149 8.88 -16.29 25.88
CA SER A 149 8.62 -15.64 27.18
C SER A 149 7.18 -15.82 27.65
N THR A 150 6.88 -15.42 28.89
CA THR A 150 5.51 -15.38 29.41
C THR A 150 5.04 -13.95 29.58
N VAL A 151 3.90 -13.63 28.96
CA VAL A 151 3.24 -12.32 29.03
C VAL A 151 2.00 -12.42 29.90
N THR A 152 1.68 -11.37 30.65
CA THR A 152 0.48 -11.30 31.49
C THR A 152 -0.50 -10.27 30.90
N LEU A 153 -1.72 -10.71 30.59
CA LEU A 153 -2.83 -9.85 30.20
C LEU A 153 -3.76 -9.64 31.38
N ARG A 154 -4.35 -8.45 31.48
CA ARG A 154 -5.26 -8.07 32.57
C ARG A 154 -6.47 -7.36 32.01
N ALA A 155 -7.64 -7.91 32.29
CA ALA A 155 -8.92 -7.31 31.97
C ALA A 155 -9.47 -6.51 33.16
N THR A 156 -10.24 -5.48 32.84
CA THR A 156 -11.07 -4.76 33.82
C THR A 156 -12.52 -4.77 33.36
N VAL A 157 -13.44 -4.87 34.31
CA VAL A 157 -14.89 -4.87 34.04
C VAL A 157 -15.52 -3.72 34.81
N THR A 158 -16.24 -2.85 34.10
CA THR A 158 -16.98 -1.73 34.67
C THR A 158 -18.48 -1.98 34.53
N MET A 159 -19.14 -2.21 35.67
CA MET A 159 -20.58 -2.46 35.77
C MET A 159 -21.35 -1.14 35.89
N ARG A 160 -22.45 -0.95 35.15
CA ARG A 160 -23.22 0.31 35.14
C ARG A 160 -24.73 0.16 35.25
N ASP A 161 -25.25 -1.05 35.05
CA ASP A 161 -26.68 -1.37 35.12
C ASP A 161 -27.12 -1.99 36.46
N GLY A 162 -26.22 -2.04 37.45
CA GLY A 162 -26.47 -2.72 38.72
C GLY A 162 -26.45 -4.24 38.64
N SER A 163 -26.09 -4.83 37.49
CA SER A 163 -25.87 -6.27 37.38
C SER A 163 -24.65 -6.72 38.20
N THR A 164 -24.56 -8.04 38.45
CA THR A 164 -23.44 -8.64 39.18
C THR A 164 -22.57 -9.45 38.24
N LEU A 165 -21.24 -9.36 38.42
CA LEU A 165 -20.26 -10.13 37.66
C LEU A 165 -20.29 -11.58 38.13
N LYS A 166 -20.51 -12.52 37.19
CA LYS A 166 -20.49 -13.96 37.44
C LYS A 166 -19.13 -14.58 37.13
N GLY A 167 -18.45 -14.10 36.10
CA GLY A 167 -17.16 -14.65 35.68
C GLY A 167 -16.48 -13.81 34.60
N ILE A 168 -15.18 -14.03 34.45
CA ILE A 168 -14.36 -13.49 33.36
C ILE A 168 -13.67 -14.69 32.72
N ARG A 169 -13.74 -14.80 31.39
CA ARG A 169 -13.15 -15.90 30.64
C ARG A 169 -12.37 -15.38 29.43
N TRP A 170 -11.16 -15.88 29.28
CA TRP A 170 -10.28 -15.61 28.14
C TRP A 170 -10.40 -16.73 27.12
N ALA A 171 -10.38 -16.36 25.85
CA ALA A 171 -10.24 -17.28 24.74
C ALA A 171 -9.17 -16.75 23.78
N MET A 172 -8.33 -17.66 23.29
CA MET A 172 -7.40 -17.35 22.23
C MET A 172 -8.08 -17.55 20.88
N GLN A 173 -7.84 -16.62 19.96
CA GLN A 173 -8.31 -16.66 18.58
C GLN A 173 -7.11 -17.03 17.71
N VAL A 174 -7.09 -18.23 17.16
CA VAL A 174 -6.01 -18.68 16.27
C VAL A 174 -6.51 -18.59 14.84
N GLU A 175 -5.96 -17.65 14.08
CA GLU A 175 -6.23 -17.50 12.65
C GLU A 175 -5.57 -18.64 11.86
N GLU A 176 -6.05 -18.90 10.65
CA GLU A 176 -5.47 -19.90 9.75
C GLU A 176 -3.98 -19.61 9.48
N GLY A 177 -3.13 -20.62 9.70
CA GLY A 177 -1.67 -20.50 9.62
C GLY A 177 -1.00 -19.77 10.79
N GLY A 178 -1.79 -19.23 11.72
CA GLY A 178 -1.32 -18.62 12.95
C GLY A 178 -0.78 -19.63 13.96
N VAL A 179 -0.16 -19.13 15.02
CA VAL A 179 0.42 -19.95 16.09
C VAL A 179 -0.33 -19.75 17.41
N ALA A 180 -0.39 -20.79 18.24
CA ALA A 180 -1.07 -20.76 19.53
C ALA A 180 -0.08 -20.62 20.70
N GLY A 181 -0.32 -19.67 21.59
CA GLY A 181 0.35 -19.57 22.88
C GLY A 181 -0.29 -20.50 23.91
N ARG A 182 0.44 -20.81 24.98
CA ARG A 182 -0.07 -21.65 26.09
C ARG A 182 -0.60 -20.77 27.21
N LEU A 183 -1.89 -20.89 27.52
CA LEU A 183 -2.53 -20.15 28.61
C LEU A 183 -2.40 -20.92 29.95
N SER A 184 -2.06 -20.23 31.04
CA SER A 184 -2.01 -20.80 32.39
C SER A 184 -3.37 -20.77 33.09
N GLY A 185 -4.41 -21.29 32.43
CA GLY A 185 -5.82 -21.13 32.81
C GLY A 185 -6.53 -20.03 32.01
N THR A 186 -7.87 -20.06 31.97
CA THR A 186 -8.68 -19.12 31.17
C THR A 186 -9.60 -18.24 32.00
N ASP A 187 -9.72 -18.49 33.30
CA ASP A 187 -10.71 -17.83 34.14
C ASP A 187 -10.09 -16.73 35.00
N GLY A 188 -10.86 -15.67 35.22
CA GLY A 188 -10.49 -14.53 36.06
C GLY A 188 -9.95 -13.31 35.29
N PRO A 189 -9.68 -12.20 36.00
CA PRO A 189 -9.29 -10.94 35.39
C PRO A 189 -7.86 -10.92 34.85
N VAL A 190 -7.08 -11.98 35.07
CA VAL A 190 -5.67 -12.07 34.66
C VAL A 190 -5.42 -13.41 34.00
N VAL A 191 -4.78 -13.38 32.82
CA VAL A 191 -4.29 -14.58 32.15
C VAL A 191 -2.79 -14.44 31.88
N ARG A 192 -2.03 -15.53 32.07
CA ARG A 192 -0.64 -15.60 31.61
C ARG A 192 -0.57 -16.45 30.36
N VAL A 193 0.16 -15.96 29.37
CA VAL A 193 0.35 -16.57 28.07
C VAL A 193 1.84 -16.83 27.88
N THR A 194 2.23 -18.10 27.80
CA THR A 194 3.58 -18.49 27.35
C THR A 194 3.60 -18.47 25.83
N LEU A 195 4.48 -17.65 25.26
CA LEU A 195 4.60 -17.45 23.83
C LEU A 195 5.31 -18.64 23.15
N PRO A 196 4.95 -18.97 21.90
CA PRO A 196 5.66 -19.93 21.08
C PRO A 196 7.15 -19.60 20.89
N PRO A 197 7.99 -20.61 20.57
CA PRO A 197 9.38 -20.36 20.18
C PRO A 197 9.45 -19.66 18.81
N LEU A 198 10.58 -18.99 18.55
CA LEU A 198 10.80 -18.23 17.30
C LEU A 198 10.59 -19.06 16.03
N ALA A 199 10.92 -20.36 16.05
CA ALA A 199 10.73 -21.25 14.91
C ALA A 199 9.25 -21.41 14.52
N ALA A 200 8.32 -21.41 15.48
CA ALA A 200 6.89 -21.52 15.17
C ALA A 200 6.37 -20.26 14.47
N TYR A 201 6.86 -19.09 14.89
CA TYR A 201 6.55 -17.82 14.23
C TYR A 201 7.16 -17.72 12.82
N LYS A 202 8.32 -18.35 12.58
CA LYS A 202 8.90 -18.48 11.23
C LYS A 202 7.97 -19.25 10.31
N GLU A 203 7.41 -20.37 10.75
CA GLU A 203 6.45 -21.14 9.94
C GLU A 203 5.19 -20.32 9.63
N THR A 204 4.65 -19.57 10.59
CA THR A 204 3.53 -18.64 10.33
C THR A 204 3.88 -17.57 9.30
N LEU A 205 5.08 -16.98 9.39
CA LEU A 205 5.56 -16.02 8.39
C LEU A 205 5.62 -16.66 6.99
N LEU A 206 6.22 -17.85 6.87
CA LEU A 206 6.33 -18.56 5.59
C LEU A 206 4.96 -18.95 5.04
N TYR A 207 4.03 -19.37 5.89
CA TYR A 207 2.66 -19.67 5.49
C TYR A 207 1.99 -18.46 4.80
N HIS A 208 2.03 -17.28 5.45
CA HIS A 208 1.42 -16.07 4.89
C HIS A 208 2.10 -15.62 3.59
N LEU A 209 3.44 -15.66 3.54
CA LEU A 209 4.19 -15.37 2.32
C LEU A 209 3.84 -16.34 1.19
N GLY A 210 3.61 -17.61 1.50
CA GLY A 210 3.17 -18.63 0.55
C GLY A 210 1.79 -18.34 -0.03
N GLN A 211 0.82 -17.99 0.83
CA GLN A 211 -0.53 -17.60 0.40
C GLN A 211 -0.53 -16.33 -0.48
N GLU A 212 0.42 -15.43 -0.24
CA GLU A 212 0.63 -14.21 -1.03
C GLU A 212 1.43 -14.45 -2.32
N GLY A 213 1.84 -15.69 -2.61
CA GLY A 213 2.65 -16.04 -3.78
C GLY A 213 4.08 -15.46 -3.74
N ARG A 214 4.58 -15.10 -2.56
CA ARG A 214 5.89 -14.46 -2.34
C ARG A 214 7.01 -15.47 -1.99
N LEU A 215 6.68 -16.74 -1.77
CA LEU A 215 7.67 -17.84 -1.70
C LEU A 215 8.07 -18.31 -3.11
N LEU A 216 8.79 -17.44 -3.82
CA LEU A 216 9.14 -17.64 -5.23
C LEU A 216 10.11 -18.81 -5.42
N ASP A 217 10.02 -19.50 -6.56
CA ASP A 217 10.95 -20.57 -6.93
C ASP A 217 12.27 -19.99 -7.48
N ARG A 218 13.00 -19.24 -6.63
CA ARG A 218 14.27 -18.61 -6.98
C ARG A 218 15.16 -18.32 -5.78
N TRP A 219 16.46 -18.23 -6.03
CA TRP A 219 17.46 -17.81 -5.05
C TRP A 219 17.33 -16.31 -4.79
N MET A 220 17.00 -15.92 -3.55
CA MET A 220 16.87 -14.50 -3.20
C MET A 220 17.08 -14.23 -1.70
N VAL A 221 17.36 -12.96 -1.39
CA VAL A 221 17.10 -12.40 -0.06
C VAL A 221 15.63 -12.01 -0.03
N MET A 222 14.89 -12.47 0.97
CA MET A 222 13.47 -12.17 1.09
C MET A 222 13.26 -10.69 1.41
N GLY A 223 12.43 -10.02 0.61
CA GLY A 223 11.90 -8.72 0.97
C GLY A 223 10.76 -8.89 1.98
N LEU A 224 10.82 -8.15 3.08
CA LEU A 224 9.83 -8.22 4.16
C LEU A 224 9.41 -6.82 4.57
N VAL A 225 8.11 -6.61 4.72
CA VAL A 225 7.55 -5.34 5.20
C VAL A 225 7.16 -5.45 6.68
N PRO A 226 7.03 -4.33 7.42
CA PRO A 226 6.71 -4.38 8.85
C PRO A 226 5.44 -5.19 9.20
N SER A 227 4.40 -5.16 8.36
CA SER A 227 3.18 -5.94 8.59
C SER A 227 3.37 -7.44 8.43
N ASP A 228 4.34 -7.90 7.63
CA ASP A 228 4.65 -9.33 7.52
C ASP A 228 5.03 -9.88 8.90
N LEU A 229 5.96 -9.20 9.57
CA LEU A 229 6.45 -9.60 10.89
C LEU A 229 5.40 -9.40 11.98
N ARG A 230 4.64 -8.30 11.94
CA ARG A 230 3.57 -8.07 12.94
C ARG A 230 2.45 -9.09 12.81
N ARG A 231 2.02 -9.41 11.59
CA ARG A 231 0.99 -10.43 11.34
C ARG A 231 1.46 -11.79 11.81
N ALA A 232 2.68 -12.18 11.43
CA ALA A 232 3.24 -13.45 11.85
C ALA A 232 3.42 -13.54 13.36
N GLY A 233 3.82 -12.44 14.02
CA GLY A 233 4.03 -12.37 15.46
C GLY A 233 2.76 -12.21 16.30
N ARG A 234 1.58 -12.09 15.67
CA ARG A 234 0.32 -11.76 16.35
C ARG A 234 -0.31 -12.98 17.02
N LEU A 235 -0.66 -12.82 18.28
CA LEU A 235 -1.57 -13.69 19.03
C LEU A 235 -2.79 -12.87 19.43
N ALA A 236 -3.98 -13.26 18.99
CA ALA A 236 -5.22 -12.56 19.27
C ALA A 236 -5.99 -13.22 20.42
N PHE A 237 -6.54 -12.40 21.32
CA PHE A 237 -7.31 -12.83 22.48
C PHE A 237 -8.62 -12.07 22.58
N SER A 238 -9.66 -12.77 23.00
CA SER A 238 -10.93 -12.19 23.42
C SER A 238 -11.14 -12.47 24.91
N VAL A 239 -11.60 -11.48 25.66
CA VAL A 239 -12.04 -11.65 27.05
C VAL A 239 -13.53 -11.37 27.15
N THR A 240 -14.27 -12.29 27.76
CA THR A 240 -15.71 -12.18 27.98
C THR A 240 -15.98 -12.06 29.48
N ALA A 241 -16.72 -11.04 29.89
CA ALA A 241 -17.32 -10.93 31.21
C ALA A 241 -18.78 -11.41 31.13
N GLU A 242 -19.11 -12.42 31.94
CA GLU A 242 -20.48 -12.88 32.14
C GLU A 242 -21.07 -12.14 33.35
N THR A 243 -22.23 -11.53 33.16
CA THR A 243 -22.96 -10.83 34.22
C THR A 243 -24.38 -11.38 34.35
N THR A 244 -25.14 -10.90 35.33
CA THR A 244 -26.58 -11.19 35.41
C THR A 244 -27.40 -10.55 34.28
N SER A 245 -26.85 -9.58 33.54
CA SER A 245 -27.55 -8.90 32.43
C SER A 245 -27.12 -9.37 31.04
N GLY A 246 -26.00 -10.10 30.91
CA GLY A 246 -25.56 -10.67 29.64
C GLY A 246 -24.06 -10.95 29.59
N ASN A 247 -23.56 -11.17 28.38
CA ASN A 247 -22.14 -11.38 28.10
C ASN A 247 -21.57 -10.19 27.33
N TYR A 248 -20.41 -9.70 27.77
CA TYR A 248 -19.75 -8.54 27.19
C TYR A 248 -18.31 -8.93 26.86
N THR A 249 -17.82 -8.56 25.68
CA THR A 249 -16.51 -9.00 25.18
C THR A 249 -15.66 -7.83 24.71
N ASP A 250 -14.36 -7.95 24.90
CA ASP A 250 -13.35 -7.08 24.32
C ASP A 250 -12.13 -7.90 23.84
N ASN A 251 -11.29 -7.31 22.99
CA ASN A 251 -10.17 -8.00 22.35
C ASN A 251 -8.83 -7.31 22.65
N VAL A 252 -7.77 -8.10 22.73
CA VAL A 252 -6.39 -7.62 22.88
C VAL A 252 -5.44 -8.54 22.13
N ASP A 253 -4.35 -7.98 21.62
CA ASP A 253 -3.30 -8.73 20.94
C ASP A 253 -2.00 -8.76 21.74
N ILE A 254 -1.20 -9.80 21.51
CA ILE A 254 0.23 -9.81 21.80
C ILE A 254 0.96 -9.89 20.46
N ILE A 255 1.90 -8.99 20.23
CA ILE A 255 2.77 -8.97 19.04
C ILE A 255 4.19 -9.35 19.46
N ALA A 256 4.63 -10.54 19.06
CA ALA A 256 5.97 -11.03 19.33
C ALA A 256 7.04 -10.31 18.48
N ASP A 257 8.22 -10.11 19.06
CA ASP A 257 9.37 -9.53 18.36
C ASP A 257 10.04 -10.57 17.45
N LEU A 258 9.82 -10.43 16.15
CA LEU A 258 10.41 -11.30 15.13
C LEU A 258 11.69 -10.72 14.49
N ARG A 259 12.20 -9.57 14.96
CA ARG A 259 13.45 -8.99 14.45
C ARG A 259 14.66 -9.95 14.53
N PRO A 260 14.79 -10.83 15.56
CA PRO A 260 15.87 -11.82 15.58
C PRO A 260 15.82 -12.87 14.45
N LEU A 261 14.65 -13.06 13.82
CA LEU A 261 14.48 -13.94 12.67
C LEU A 261 14.84 -13.21 11.37
N ALA A 262 14.28 -12.02 11.16
CA ALA A 262 14.50 -11.22 9.97
C ALA A 262 14.21 -9.74 10.24
N ALA A 263 14.99 -8.85 9.65
CA ALA A 263 14.69 -7.42 9.63
C ALA A 263 13.73 -7.08 8.47
N PRO A 264 12.77 -6.15 8.65
CA PRO A 264 12.09 -5.53 7.52
C PRO A 264 13.12 -4.95 6.55
N GLY A 265 12.94 -5.21 5.26
CA GLY A 265 13.90 -4.79 4.27
C GLY A 265 13.47 -5.06 2.83
N PRO A 266 14.10 -4.35 1.88
CA PRO A 266 13.71 -4.35 0.46
C PRO A 266 14.07 -5.62 -0.32
N GLY A 267 14.65 -6.65 0.32
CA GLY A 267 15.18 -7.85 -0.37
C GLY A 267 16.47 -7.59 -1.17
N LEU A 268 17.17 -6.49 -0.89
CA LEU A 268 18.46 -6.18 -1.52
C LEU A 268 19.56 -7.15 -1.09
N ARG A 269 20.61 -7.22 -1.91
CA ARG A 269 21.86 -7.92 -1.57
C ARG A 269 22.92 -7.00 -0.99
N ASN A 270 22.74 -5.68 -1.09
CA ASN A 270 23.52 -4.69 -0.33
C ASN A 270 22.78 -4.38 0.98
N VAL A 271 23.27 -4.93 2.09
CA VAL A 271 22.56 -5.01 3.37
C VAL A 271 23.31 -4.32 4.49
N ALA A 272 22.61 -3.99 5.57
CA ALA A 272 23.22 -3.46 6.78
C ALA A 272 23.89 -4.56 7.61
N ILE A 273 25.05 -4.25 8.19
CA ILE A 273 25.63 -5.07 9.25
C ILE A 273 24.64 -5.13 10.42
N GLY A 274 24.49 -6.31 11.01
CA GLY A 274 23.60 -6.57 12.13
C GLY A 274 22.15 -6.87 11.74
N ALA A 275 21.75 -6.66 10.48
CA ALA A 275 20.39 -6.93 10.03
C ALA A 275 20.21 -8.44 9.72
N PRO A 276 19.33 -9.17 10.44
CA PRO A 276 19.07 -10.57 10.13
C PRO A 276 18.39 -10.72 8.78
N LEU A 277 18.89 -11.64 7.96
CA LEU A 277 18.41 -11.89 6.61
C LEU A 277 17.72 -13.25 6.55
N LEU A 278 16.50 -13.28 6.02
CA LEU A 278 15.85 -14.50 5.59
C LEU A 278 16.13 -14.72 4.11
N LEU A 279 16.66 -15.90 3.77
CA LEU A 279 16.91 -16.29 2.40
C LEU A 279 15.79 -17.21 1.90
N ASN A 280 15.70 -17.36 0.60
CA ASN A 280 14.84 -18.34 -0.05
C ASN A 280 15.57 -18.99 -1.23
N GLY A 281 15.39 -20.29 -1.38
CA GLY A 281 15.89 -21.07 -2.50
C GLY A 281 14.79 -21.58 -3.42
N ARG A 282 15.23 -22.32 -4.44
CA ARG A 282 14.32 -23.05 -5.32
C ARG A 282 13.63 -24.20 -4.59
N GLU A 283 12.52 -24.67 -5.13
CA GLU A 283 11.86 -25.88 -4.66
C GLU A 283 12.71 -27.10 -5.03
N GLN A 284 13.07 -27.89 -4.02
CA GLN A 284 13.91 -29.08 -4.17
C GLN A 284 13.71 -30.03 -3.00
N ALA A 285 14.05 -31.30 -3.20
CA ALA A 285 13.83 -32.35 -2.20
C ALA A 285 14.73 -32.22 -0.95
N THR A 286 15.95 -31.70 -1.11
CA THR A 286 16.93 -31.53 -0.03
C THR A 286 17.69 -30.23 -0.20
N TYR A 287 18.20 -29.64 0.88
CA TYR A 287 18.95 -28.39 0.86
C TYR A 287 20.30 -28.56 1.57
N ALA A 288 21.34 -27.98 0.98
CA ALA A 288 22.70 -28.00 1.53
C ALA A 288 23.35 -26.63 1.36
N TRP A 289 22.85 -25.64 2.11
CA TRP A 289 23.36 -24.28 2.06
C TRP A 289 24.68 -24.14 2.82
N THR A 290 25.62 -23.38 2.26
CA THR A 290 26.88 -23.01 2.92
C THR A 290 27.11 -21.51 2.83
N LEU A 291 27.80 -20.95 3.83
CA LEU A 291 28.16 -19.54 3.90
C LEU A 291 29.67 -19.41 3.92
N THR A 292 30.21 -18.63 2.98
CA THR A 292 31.59 -18.16 3.00
C THR A 292 31.58 -16.68 3.41
N PRO A 293 31.82 -16.38 4.69
CA PRO A 293 31.83 -15.00 5.18
C PRO A 293 33.21 -14.35 4.94
N PRO A 294 33.35 -13.02 5.08
CA PRO A 294 34.65 -12.35 5.00
C PRO A 294 35.55 -12.73 6.18
N ASP A 295 36.87 -12.64 6.00
CA ASP A 295 37.85 -12.94 7.04
C ASP A 295 37.57 -12.19 8.35
N GLY A 296 37.52 -12.93 9.46
CA GLY A 296 37.23 -12.41 10.80
C GLY A 296 35.75 -12.50 11.21
N SER A 297 34.83 -12.78 10.28
CA SER A 297 33.41 -12.92 10.57
C SER A 297 33.11 -14.24 11.29
N GLN A 298 32.14 -14.21 12.20
CA GLN A 298 31.58 -15.34 12.94
C GLN A 298 30.15 -15.69 12.47
N ALA A 299 29.69 -15.08 11.37
CA ALA A 299 28.37 -15.31 10.84
C ALA A 299 28.19 -16.77 10.40
N THR A 300 27.06 -17.36 10.77
CA THR A 300 26.68 -18.75 10.42
C THR A 300 25.25 -18.80 9.94
N LEU A 301 24.94 -19.78 9.08
CA LEU A 301 23.57 -20.05 8.64
C LEU A 301 22.80 -20.79 9.74
N ARG A 302 21.55 -20.38 9.94
CA ARG A 302 20.52 -21.11 10.66
C ARG A 302 19.63 -21.81 9.66
N ASP A 303 19.16 -23.00 10.01
CA ASP A 303 18.27 -23.82 9.19
C ASP A 303 18.82 -24.10 7.78
N ALA A 304 20.13 -24.35 7.67
CA ALA A 304 20.84 -24.56 6.40
C ALA A 304 20.38 -25.80 5.60
N ALA A 305 19.59 -26.68 6.22
CA ALA A 305 18.95 -27.84 5.58
C ALA A 305 17.51 -27.56 5.11
N THR A 306 17.06 -26.30 5.16
CA THR A 306 15.71 -25.89 4.74
C THR A 306 15.75 -25.01 3.49
N ARG A 307 14.59 -24.79 2.87
CA ARG A 307 14.44 -23.86 1.74
C ARG A 307 14.77 -22.41 2.11
N THR A 308 14.56 -22.04 3.36
CA THR A 308 14.60 -20.65 3.83
C THR A 308 15.57 -20.48 5.01
N PRO A 309 16.88 -20.67 4.79
CA PRO A 309 17.86 -20.44 5.85
C PRO A 309 17.96 -18.94 6.18
N SER A 310 18.51 -18.60 7.34
CA SER A 310 18.76 -17.20 7.73
C SER A 310 20.16 -17.02 8.30
N PHE A 311 20.69 -15.79 8.23
CA PHE A 311 21.91 -15.41 8.92
C PHE A 311 21.95 -13.90 9.15
N THR A 312 22.83 -13.46 10.05
CA THR A 312 23.06 -12.04 10.32
C THR A 312 24.50 -11.70 9.92
N PRO A 313 24.73 -10.81 8.94
CA PRO A 313 26.06 -10.28 8.66
C PRO A 313 26.57 -9.52 9.89
N ASP A 314 27.71 -9.91 10.44
CA ASP A 314 28.24 -9.34 11.69
C ASP A 314 29.34 -8.28 11.45
N MET A 315 29.92 -8.26 10.24
CA MET A 315 30.91 -7.27 9.84
C MET A 315 30.79 -6.84 8.38
N LYS A 316 31.48 -5.76 8.03
CA LYS A 316 31.55 -5.23 6.68
C LYS A 316 32.30 -6.21 5.77
N GLY A 317 31.75 -6.52 4.61
CA GLY A 317 32.42 -7.39 3.64
C GLY A 317 31.44 -8.09 2.71
N THR A 318 31.96 -9.04 1.94
CA THR A 318 31.18 -9.87 1.03
C THR A 318 30.96 -11.25 1.65
N TYR A 319 29.70 -11.69 1.66
CA TYR A 319 29.25 -12.99 2.09
C TYR A 319 28.76 -13.75 0.86
N THR A 320 29.37 -14.90 0.57
CA THR A 320 28.94 -15.76 -0.52
C THR A 320 28.10 -16.89 0.04
N VAL A 321 26.83 -16.92 -0.33
CA VAL A 321 25.92 -18.00 -0.01
C VAL A 321 25.89 -18.97 -1.18
N SER A 322 26.21 -20.23 -0.90
CA SER A 322 26.21 -21.31 -1.88
C SER A 322 25.18 -22.37 -1.53
N GLU A 323 24.71 -23.09 -2.53
CA GLU A 323 23.86 -24.26 -2.36
C GLU A 323 24.45 -25.38 -3.22
N GLY A 324 24.62 -26.57 -2.62
CA GLY A 324 25.28 -27.70 -3.29
C GLY A 324 26.70 -27.39 -3.75
N GLY A 325 27.40 -26.47 -3.05
CA GLY A 325 28.73 -25.98 -3.44
C GLY A 325 28.75 -24.94 -4.57
N VAL A 326 27.59 -24.56 -5.13
CA VAL A 326 27.48 -23.57 -6.19
C VAL A 326 27.11 -22.20 -5.60
N PRO A 327 27.90 -21.14 -5.83
CA PRO A 327 27.54 -19.78 -5.41
C PRO A 327 26.20 -19.35 -6.01
N ARG A 328 25.24 -18.98 -5.15
CA ARG A 328 23.89 -18.54 -5.56
C ARG A 328 23.68 -17.05 -5.31
N LEU A 329 24.11 -16.56 -4.14
CA LEU A 329 23.93 -15.17 -3.72
C LEU A 329 25.26 -14.59 -3.26
N MET A 330 25.58 -13.41 -3.77
CA MET A 330 26.61 -12.55 -3.22
C MET A 330 25.92 -11.43 -2.44
N ILE A 331 26.15 -11.38 -1.13
CA ILE A 331 25.57 -10.39 -0.21
C ILE A 331 26.71 -9.49 0.26
N VAL A 332 26.53 -8.18 0.13
CA VAL A 332 27.52 -7.18 0.52
C VAL A 332 27.00 -6.42 1.74
N ALA A 333 27.66 -6.59 2.88
CA ALA A 333 27.30 -5.90 4.11
C ALA A 333 28.06 -4.57 4.25
N GLY A 334 27.35 -3.52 4.65
CA GLY A 334 27.89 -2.18 4.84
C GLY A 334 27.27 -1.40 6.00
N ARG A 335 27.73 -0.16 6.17
CA ARG A 335 27.22 0.78 7.19
C ARG A 335 26.42 1.91 6.55
N TRP A 336 25.33 2.28 7.19
CA TRP A 336 24.56 3.47 6.84
C TRP A 336 25.41 4.72 7.08
N MET A 337 25.42 5.63 6.10
CA MET A 337 26.19 6.87 6.21
C MET A 337 25.28 8.08 6.44
N GLY A 338 24.16 8.14 5.74
CA GLY A 338 23.46 9.39 5.48
C GLY A 338 24.31 10.32 4.61
N VAL A 339 23.65 11.08 3.74
CA VAL A 339 24.30 12.02 2.82
C VAL A 339 23.73 13.43 2.91
N VAL A 340 22.57 13.63 3.53
CA VAL A 340 21.83 14.91 3.54
C VAL A 340 22.03 15.66 4.85
N GLY A 341 22.65 16.84 4.82
CA GLY A 341 22.81 17.67 6.03
C GLY A 341 23.36 19.06 5.72
N ALA A 342 22.63 19.86 4.94
CA ALA A 342 22.99 21.24 4.60
C ALA A 342 21.75 22.13 4.59
N ARG A 343 21.92 23.43 4.89
CA ARG A 343 20.86 24.44 4.78
C ARG A 343 20.54 24.74 3.33
N ASP A 344 19.33 25.19 3.02
CA ASP A 344 18.90 25.54 1.66
C ASP A 344 19.83 26.57 1.00
N GLU A 345 20.33 27.54 1.77
CA GLU A 345 21.27 28.58 1.30
C GLU A 345 22.71 28.06 1.13
N GLU A 346 23.05 26.95 1.80
CA GLU A 346 24.32 26.24 1.67
C GLU A 346 24.30 25.23 0.51
N LEU A 347 23.10 24.94 -0.05
CA LEU A 347 22.93 24.17 -1.27
C LEU A 347 23.46 24.97 -2.48
N ARG A 348 24.78 25.02 -2.64
CA ARG A 348 25.39 25.40 -3.92
C ARG A 348 24.83 24.48 -5.04
N PRO A 349 24.97 24.82 -6.33
CA PRO A 349 24.70 23.89 -7.43
C PRO A 349 25.43 22.53 -7.31
N ARG A 350 26.44 22.47 -6.42
CA ARG A 350 27.24 21.32 -6.03
C ARG A 350 26.87 20.91 -4.60
N TRP A 351 25.87 20.06 -4.49
CA TRP A 351 25.56 19.37 -3.25
C TRP A 351 26.69 18.37 -2.95
N VAL A 352 27.35 18.54 -1.81
CA VAL A 352 28.47 17.68 -1.38
C VAL A 352 28.30 17.45 0.11
N GLY A 353 28.00 16.22 0.51
CA GLY A 353 28.12 15.84 1.92
C GLY A 353 29.56 16.10 2.39
N ARG A 354 29.73 16.59 3.62
CA ARG A 354 30.99 17.07 4.23
C ARG A 354 32.18 16.09 4.16
N GLU A 355 31.92 14.81 3.82
CA GLU A 355 32.92 13.73 3.68
C GLU A 355 32.88 12.98 2.33
N GLY A 356 32.44 13.63 1.25
CA GLY A 356 32.82 13.16 -0.08
C GLY A 356 31.87 12.20 -0.80
N CYS A 357 30.56 12.42 -0.71
CA CYS A 357 29.67 12.10 -1.85
C CYS A 357 29.85 13.12 -3.01
N LEU A 358 31.11 13.50 -3.26
CA LEU A 358 31.59 14.38 -4.35
C LEU A 358 31.64 13.64 -5.69
N CYS A 359 31.53 12.31 -5.69
CA CYS A 359 31.82 11.47 -6.86
C CYS A 359 30.75 11.52 -7.96
N HIS A 360 29.53 11.96 -7.65
CA HIS A 360 28.45 12.09 -8.65
C HIS A 360 28.43 13.47 -9.32
N TYR A 361 29.59 14.08 -9.52
CA TYR A 361 29.73 15.31 -10.30
C TYR A 361 30.12 14.94 -11.73
N ASN A 362 29.21 15.15 -12.69
CA ASN A 362 29.33 14.81 -14.12
C ASN A 362 29.24 13.31 -14.47
N ASP A 363 28.49 12.52 -13.71
CA ASP A 363 28.19 11.13 -14.04
C ASP A 363 26.71 10.91 -14.43
N ALA A 364 26.38 9.71 -14.92
CA ALA A 364 25.01 9.36 -15.32
C ALA A 364 24.00 9.37 -14.14
N LEU A 365 24.48 9.45 -12.90
CA LEU A 365 23.65 9.48 -11.68
C LEU A 365 23.29 10.92 -11.29
N THR A 366 24.04 11.92 -11.75
CA THR A 366 23.80 13.35 -11.50
C THR A 366 22.37 13.78 -11.83
N PRO A 367 21.76 13.38 -12.98
CA PRO A 367 20.36 13.74 -13.28
C PRO A 367 19.35 13.13 -12.31
N ARG A 368 19.52 11.84 -11.94
CA ARG A 368 18.62 11.16 -10.99
C ARG A 368 18.73 11.75 -9.59
N PHE A 369 19.94 12.04 -9.14
CA PHE A 369 20.17 12.73 -7.88
C PHE A 369 19.51 14.13 -7.88
N ASN A 370 19.67 14.87 -8.98
CA ASN A 370 19.09 16.21 -9.13
C ASN A 370 17.57 16.22 -9.22
N ALA A 371 16.95 15.14 -9.69
CA ALA A 371 15.51 14.93 -9.65
C ALA A 371 15.07 14.56 -8.23
N TRP A 372 15.72 13.57 -7.61
CA TRP A 372 15.37 13.06 -6.28
C TRP A 372 15.44 14.15 -5.22
N ARG A 373 16.44 15.04 -5.26
CA ARG A 373 16.54 16.16 -4.28
C ARG A 373 15.35 17.13 -4.33
N LYS A 374 14.52 17.09 -5.37
CA LYS A 374 13.29 17.87 -5.54
C LYS A 374 12.03 17.03 -5.25
N SER A 375 12.20 15.79 -4.81
CA SER A 375 11.12 14.87 -4.46
C SER A 375 10.74 15.02 -2.98
N GLY A 376 9.52 14.63 -2.63
CA GLY A 376 9.05 14.61 -1.25
C GLY A 376 9.89 13.69 -0.35
N HIS A 377 10.47 12.64 -0.92
CA HIS A 377 11.41 11.76 -0.21
C HIS A 377 12.61 12.52 0.35
N ALA A 378 13.13 13.52 -0.37
CA ALA A 378 14.31 14.28 0.05
C ALA A 378 14.03 15.31 1.16
N GLU A 379 12.76 15.62 1.46
CA GLU A 379 12.38 16.71 2.37
C GLU A 379 11.41 16.29 3.48
N ILE A 380 10.88 15.05 3.47
CA ILE A 380 9.77 14.65 4.35
C ILE A 380 10.05 14.82 5.85
N PHE A 381 11.23 14.45 6.34
CA PHE A 381 11.60 14.59 7.74
C PHE A 381 11.74 16.07 8.13
N GLN A 382 12.39 16.84 7.27
CA GLN A 382 12.56 18.29 7.43
C GLN A 382 11.21 18.99 7.49
N GLN A 383 10.27 18.59 6.63
CA GLN A 383 8.91 19.12 6.59
C GLN A 383 8.17 18.76 7.86
N CYS A 384 8.27 17.50 8.32
CA CYS A 384 7.64 17.09 9.56
C CYS A 384 8.10 17.93 10.76
N LEU A 385 9.40 18.18 10.90
CA LEU A 385 9.94 19.01 11.96
C LEU A 385 9.51 20.49 11.88
N ASN A 386 9.40 21.03 10.66
CA ASN A 386 9.13 22.45 10.47
C ASN A 386 7.62 22.78 10.43
N THR A 387 6.76 21.85 9.99
CA THR A 387 5.36 22.17 9.62
C THR A 387 4.29 21.18 10.10
N VAL A 388 4.62 19.95 10.55
CA VAL A 388 3.61 18.90 10.82
C VAL A 388 3.40 18.65 12.31
N PHE A 389 2.15 18.81 12.75
CA PHE A 389 1.71 18.80 14.15
C PHE A 389 1.82 17.44 14.89
N ARG A 390 2.19 16.34 14.23
CA ARG A 390 2.36 15.04 14.89
C ARG A 390 3.44 14.17 14.23
N TYR A 391 4.53 13.97 14.95
CA TYR A 391 5.66 13.15 14.53
C TYR A 391 6.06 12.21 15.67
N GLU A 392 6.10 10.90 15.40
CA GLU A 392 6.35 9.86 16.39
C GLU A 392 7.58 9.04 15.97
N GLU A 393 8.23 8.36 16.92
CA GLU A 393 9.50 7.68 16.65
C GLU A 393 9.33 6.57 15.61
N ARG A 394 8.15 5.93 15.56
CA ARG A 394 7.81 4.95 14.52
C ARG A 394 7.94 5.50 13.10
N CYS A 395 7.77 6.82 12.89
CA CYS A 395 7.93 7.47 11.60
C CYS A 395 9.39 7.45 11.11
N PHE A 396 10.36 7.30 12.01
CA PHE A 396 11.78 7.29 11.65
C PHE A 396 12.13 6.06 10.82
N THR A 397 11.39 4.95 11.00
CA THR A 397 11.51 3.74 10.17
C THR A 397 11.47 4.07 8.68
N CYS A 398 10.64 5.06 8.31
CA CYS A 398 10.47 5.48 6.93
C CYS A 398 11.31 6.70 6.59
N HIS A 399 11.29 7.72 7.45
CA HIS A 399 11.77 9.06 7.11
C HIS A 399 13.21 9.32 7.53
N THR A 400 13.98 8.29 7.83
CA THR A 400 15.39 8.40 8.18
C THR A 400 16.19 7.24 7.60
N VAL A 401 17.51 7.37 7.58
CA VAL A 401 18.41 6.30 7.13
C VAL A 401 18.74 5.36 8.27
N GLY A 402 18.38 4.08 8.10
CA GLY A 402 18.85 2.98 8.94
C GLY A 402 18.16 2.83 10.30
N PHE A 403 16.94 3.35 10.47
CA PHE A 403 16.14 3.15 11.68
C PHE A 403 15.44 1.77 11.69
N GLY A 404 15.28 1.16 12.87
CA GLY A 404 14.39 0.01 13.07
C GLY A 404 14.97 -1.41 12.92
N GLY A 405 16.29 -1.59 12.70
CA GLY A 405 16.91 -2.92 12.65
C GLY A 405 18.01 -3.06 13.70
N THR A 406 17.77 -3.76 14.81
CA THR A 406 18.79 -4.05 15.82
C THR A 406 19.64 -5.28 15.47
N PRO A 407 20.96 -5.26 15.77
CA PRO A 407 21.70 -4.12 16.28
C PRO A 407 22.03 -3.16 15.14
N SER A 408 21.47 -1.96 15.24
CA SER A 408 21.43 -0.88 14.25
C SER A 408 22.77 -0.17 14.12
N GLY A 409 23.89 -0.89 14.05
CA GLY A 409 25.26 -0.38 14.26
C GLY A 409 25.78 0.69 13.27
N ALA A 410 24.92 1.37 12.51
CA ALA A 410 25.28 2.51 11.67
C ALA A 410 24.15 3.50 11.32
N GLY A 411 22.88 3.20 11.64
CA GLY A 411 21.73 4.03 11.26
C GLY A 411 21.54 5.26 12.16
N ILE A 412 20.44 6.00 12.01
CA ILE A 412 20.18 7.20 12.82
C ILE A 412 20.19 6.90 14.33
N SER A 413 19.67 5.73 14.72
CA SER A 413 19.58 5.30 16.12
C SER A 413 20.92 4.84 16.73
N ALA A 414 22.00 4.76 15.94
CA ALA A 414 23.35 4.43 16.43
C ALA A 414 24.29 5.64 16.43
N VAL A 415 23.80 6.82 16.09
CA VAL A 415 24.58 8.06 16.23
C VAL A 415 24.71 8.37 17.72
N PRO A 416 25.91 8.71 18.25
CA PRO A 416 26.09 9.00 19.68
C PRO A 416 25.16 10.07 20.24
N ALA A 417 24.81 11.07 19.41
CA ALA A 417 23.93 12.17 19.78
C ALA A 417 22.43 11.84 19.69
N TYR A 418 22.04 10.63 19.27
CA TYR A 418 20.63 10.25 19.05
C TYR A 418 19.80 10.36 20.33
N GLU A 419 20.27 9.78 21.44
CA GLU A 419 19.59 9.83 22.75
C GLU A 419 19.47 11.25 23.33
N ALA A 420 20.42 12.13 22.99
CA ALA A 420 20.34 13.54 23.37
C ALA A 420 19.31 14.27 22.51
N PHE A 421 19.31 14.02 21.21
CA PHE A 421 18.33 14.55 20.26
C PHE A 421 16.89 14.16 20.62
N LEU A 422 16.63 12.90 21.02
CA LEU A 422 15.29 12.47 21.41
C LEU A 422 14.74 13.19 22.64
N LYS A 423 15.58 13.88 23.42
CA LYS A 423 15.20 14.69 24.59
C LYS A 423 14.94 16.15 24.24
N GLU A 424 15.28 16.57 23.04
CA GLU A 424 15.05 17.94 22.61
C GLU A 424 13.56 18.20 22.36
N PRO A 425 13.03 19.35 22.77
CA PRO A 425 11.64 19.74 22.51
C PRO A 425 11.40 20.16 21.05
N LEU A 426 12.10 19.53 20.10
CA LEU A 426 11.92 19.69 18.66
C LEU A 426 10.82 18.78 18.13
N ILE A 427 10.74 17.55 18.64
CA ILE A 427 9.78 16.54 18.21
C ILE A 427 8.73 16.29 19.30
N TRP A 428 9.15 16.23 20.56
CA TRP A 428 8.28 15.94 21.70
C TRP A 428 8.45 16.95 22.82
N ASP A 429 7.33 17.52 23.29
CA ASP A 429 7.34 18.32 24.51
C ASP A 429 7.26 17.35 25.69
N HIS A 430 8.42 16.95 26.23
CA HIS A 430 8.52 15.97 27.32
C HIS A 430 7.84 16.41 28.62
N GLY A 431 7.41 17.67 28.73
CA GLY A 431 6.63 18.19 29.86
C GLY A 431 5.11 18.06 29.69
N LYS A 432 4.60 17.56 28.54
CA LYS A 432 3.16 17.50 28.23
C LYS A 432 2.69 16.07 27.90
N SER A 433 1.41 15.81 28.15
CA SER A 433 0.72 14.57 27.73
C SER A 433 -0.55 14.93 26.95
N PRO A 434 -0.62 14.65 25.63
CA PRO A 434 0.44 14.06 24.81
C PRO A 434 1.64 15.03 24.60
N PRO A 435 2.85 14.52 24.38
CA PRO A 435 4.05 15.32 24.20
C PRO A 435 4.10 15.92 22.79
N LEU A 436 3.21 16.88 22.51
CA LEU A 436 3.11 17.55 21.21
C LEU A 436 3.93 18.84 21.21
N VAL A 437 4.84 18.97 20.25
CA VAL A 437 5.53 20.23 19.93
C VAL A 437 4.76 20.94 18.82
N THR A 438 4.60 22.27 18.94
CA THR A 438 4.18 23.09 17.79
C THR A 438 5.37 23.18 16.83
N PRO A 439 5.30 22.63 15.61
CA PRO A 439 6.38 22.73 14.63
C PRO A 439 6.71 24.20 14.37
N LYS A 440 8.00 24.51 14.22
CA LYS A 440 8.46 25.86 13.93
C LYS A 440 9.42 25.84 12.76
N LEU A 441 9.27 26.85 11.89
CA LEU A 441 10.28 27.15 10.89
C LEU A 441 11.62 27.38 11.60
N GLY A 442 12.66 26.65 11.17
CA GLY A 442 13.98 26.66 11.80
C GLY A 442 14.30 25.47 12.71
N ASN A 443 13.34 24.57 13.00
CA ASN A 443 13.61 23.35 13.77
C ASN A 443 14.64 22.44 13.09
N TYR A 444 14.59 22.34 11.75
CA TYR A 444 15.61 21.61 11.01
C TYR A 444 16.97 22.30 10.99
N ASP A 445 17.01 23.64 10.96
CA ASP A 445 18.27 24.39 11.06
C ASP A 445 18.94 24.18 12.41
N TYR A 446 18.14 24.13 13.48
CA TYR A 446 18.62 23.73 14.79
C TYR A 446 19.21 22.31 14.78
N LEU A 447 18.56 21.35 14.12
CA LEU A 447 19.11 20.00 13.97
C LEU A 447 20.45 20.00 13.23
N LEU A 448 20.59 20.82 12.18
CA LEU A 448 21.83 20.97 11.43
C LEU A 448 22.97 21.53 12.31
N ASP A 449 22.66 22.49 13.18
CA ASP A 449 23.65 23.18 14.01
C ASP A 449 24.12 22.35 15.21
N TYR A 450 23.18 21.68 15.89
CA TYR A 450 23.45 21.02 17.18
C TYR A 450 23.53 19.49 17.07
N TYR A 451 22.93 18.91 16.03
CA TYR A 451 22.87 17.46 15.82
C TYR A 451 23.21 17.06 14.37
N PRO A 452 24.35 17.52 13.81
CA PRO A 452 24.67 17.35 12.39
C PRO A 452 24.71 15.88 11.94
N ASP A 453 25.10 14.95 12.80
CA ASP A 453 25.13 13.52 12.48
C ASP A 453 23.73 12.87 12.42
N VAL A 454 22.76 13.43 13.16
CA VAL A 454 21.33 13.07 13.10
C VAL A 454 20.74 13.68 11.83
N ALA A 455 20.97 14.97 11.59
CA ALA A 455 20.55 15.66 10.38
C ALA A 455 21.04 14.92 9.12
N ARG A 456 22.29 14.45 9.12
CA ARG A 456 22.91 13.65 8.04
C ARG A 456 22.06 12.47 7.55
N ARG A 457 21.24 11.90 8.44
CA ARG A 457 20.41 10.71 8.22
C ARG A 457 18.92 11.02 8.16
N ALA A 458 18.53 12.30 8.15
CA ALA A 458 17.15 12.72 7.96
C ALA A 458 16.67 12.46 6.53
N ASN A 459 15.36 12.35 6.36
CA ASN A 459 14.66 12.12 5.09
C ASN A 459 14.83 10.70 4.53
N VAL A 460 14.06 10.40 3.47
CA VAL A 460 14.15 9.15 2.70
C VAL A 460 15.25 9.34 1.65
N GLN A 461 16.43 8.75 1.91
CA GLN A 461 17.61 8.92 1.07
C GLN A 461 17.85 7.72 0.14
N CYS A 462 18.88 7.83 -0.71
CA CYS A 462 19.29 6.76 -1.62
C CYS A 462 19.50 5.41 -0.90
N GLU A 463 20.03 5.47 0.32
CA GLU A 463 20.32 4.30 1.16
C GLU A 463 19.06 3.51 1.53
N ASN A 464 17.91 4.17 1.71
CA ASN A 464 16.65 3.49 2.02
C ASN A 464 16.23 2.51 0.91
N CYS A 465 16.52 2.84 -0.35
CA CYS A 465 16.12 2.04 -1.53
C CYS A 465 17.26 1.20 -2.13
N HIS A 466 18.53 1.56 -1.87
CA HIS A 466 19.71 0.95 -2.49
C HIS A 466 20.67 0.29 -1.49
N GLY A 467 20.30 0.28 -0.21
CA GLY A 467 21.12 -0.26 0.87
C GLY A 467 22.31 0.64 1.21
N PRO A 468 23.15 0.22 2.17
CA PRO A 468 24.15 1.10 2.78
C PRO A 468 25.19 1.62 1.80
N ASN A 469 25.56 2.89 1.91
CA ASN A 469 26.55 3.55 1.06
C ASN A 469 27.99 3.23 1.45
N ASN A 470 28.26 2.88 2.71
CA ASN A 470 29.59 2.42 3.13
C ASN A 470 29.72 0.90 2.94
N SER A 471 29.65 0.49 1.68
CA SER A 471 29.76 -0.91 1.24
C SER A 471 30.67 -1.01 0.01
N ALA A 472 31.16 -2.22 -0.29
CA ALA A 472 31.92 -2.46 -1.51
C ALA A 472 31.05 -2.26 -2.77
N ALA A 473 29.73 -2.50 -2.66
CA ALA A 473 28.78 -2.36 -3.77
C ALA A 473 28.61 -0.89 -4.23
N HIS A 474 28.80 0.09 -3.34
CA HIS A 474 28.69 1.50 -3.72
C HIS A 474 29.92 2.03 -4.49
N LYS A 475 31.09 1.36 -4.37
CA LYS A 475 32.36 1.82 -4.97
C LYS A 475 32.54 1.46 -6.44
N THR A 476 31.56 0.84 -7.10
CA THR A 476 31.71 0.38 -8.48
C THR A 476 31.44 1.51 -9.46
N MET A 477 32.46 2.03 -10.15
CA MET A 477 32.36 3.02 -11.25
C MET A 477 31.69 2.45 -12.53
N LYS A 478 30.97 1.33 -12.44
CA LYS A 478 30.33 0.70 -13.60
C LYS A 478 29.10 1.54 -13.99
N LYS A 479 29.02 1.92 -15.27
CA LYS A 479 27.90 2.68 -15.85
C LYS A 479 26.51 2.06 -15.61
N SER A 480 26.45 0.76 -15.28
CA SER A 480 25.22 0.00 -15.04
C SER A 480 24.78 -0.08 -13.57
N GLY A 481 25.53 0.50 -12.62
CA GLY A 481 25.30 0.30 -11.18
C GLY A 481 25.67 -1.11 -10.70
N ALA A 482 25.76 -1.28 -9.37
CA ALA A 482 25.98 -2.59 -8.73
C ALA A 482 24.64 -3.33 -8.58
N PRO A 483 24.46 -4.55 -9.14
CA PRO A 483 23.20 -5.29 -9.10
C PRO A 483 22.77 -5.70 -7.69
N GLU A 484 23.64 -5.57 -6.70
CA GLU A 484 23.33 -5.80 -5.28
C GLU A 484 22.51 -4.64 -4.69
N ARG A 485 22.56 -3.46 -5.32
CA ARG A 485 21.91 -2.21 -4.88
C ARG A 485 20.60 -1.92 -5.62
N ILE A 486 20.20 -2.75 -6.58
CA ILE A 486 19.01 -2.52 -7.40
C ILE A 486 18.07 -3.71 -7.23
N ALA A 487 16.85 -3.43 -6.78
CA ALA A 487 15.74 -4.38 -6.69
C ALA A 487 14.51 -3.77 -7.38
N HIS A 488 13.75 -4.60 -8.09
CA HIS A 488 12.45 -4.23 -8.67
C HIS A 488 11.29 -4.73 -7.81
N HIS A 489 11.60 -5.33 -6.66
CA HIS A 489 10.67 -5.82 -5.66
C HIS A 489 9.80 -4.69 -5.12
N ALA A 490 8.51 -4.95 -4.90
CA ALA A 490 7.60 -3.94 -4.34
C ALA A 490 7.94 -3.60 -2.88
N GLU A 491 8.63 -4.50 -2.18
CA GLU A 491 9.11 -4.33 -0.81
C GLU A 491 10.12 -3.18 -0.69
N VAL A 492 10.77 -2.75 -1.77
CA VAL A 492 11.57 -1.51 -1.80
C VAL A 492 10.75 -0.30 -1.35
N CYS A 493 9.47 -0.26 -1.74
CA CYS A 493 8.52 0.77 -1.33
C CYS A 493 7.74 0.34 -0.08
N GLY A 494 7.38 -0.94 -0.02
CA GLY A 494 6.54 -1.53 1.03
C GLY A 494 7.15 -1.48 2.43
N VAL A 495 8.47 -1.36 2.60
CA VAL A 495 9.04 -1.13 3.95
C VAL A 495 8.44 0.11 4.63
N CYS A 496 8.04 1.11 3.83
CA CYS A 496 7.44 2.36 4.31
C CYS A 496 5.95 2.48 3.99
N HIS A 497 5.56 2.10 2.77
CA HIS A 497 4.19 2.22 2.24
C HIS A 497 3.31 1.01 2.57
N ASP A 498 3.43 0.52 3.80
CA ASP A 498 2.74 -0.66 4.33
C ASP A 498 1.62 -0.29 5.32
N GLU A 499 0.60 -1.16 5.46
CA GLU A 499 -0.63 -0.93 6.22
C GLU A 499 -0.45 -0.49 7.68
N SER A 500 0.72 -0.69 8.32
CA SER A 500 1.01 -0.03 9.60
C SER A 500 1.03 1.49 9.56
N ILE A 501 1.24 2.06 8.38
CA ILE A 501 1.63 3.44 8.16
C ILE A 501 0.80 4.01 7.00
N GLU A 502 0.76 3.32 5.86
CA GLU A 502 0.07 3.73 4.63
C GLU A 502 -0.32 2.48 3.81
N PRO A 503 -1.60 2.23 3.47
CA PRO A 503 -2.05 0.91 3.02
C PRO A 503 -1.72 0.53 1.57
N SER A 504 -1.00 1.37 0.81
CA SER A 504 -0.78 1.16 -0.64
C SER A 504 -0.14 -0.18 -0.98
N TYR A 505 0.92 -0.62 -0.29
CA TYR A 505 1.59 -1.90 -0.58
C TYR A 505 0.64 -3.08 -0.42
N ARG A 506 -0.13 -3.13 0.67
CA ARG A 506 -1.07 -4.24 0.93
C ARG A 506 -2.25 -4.24 -0.05
N GLN A 507 -2.72 -3.06 -0.44
CA GLN A 507 -3.73 -2.94 -1.49
C GLN A 507 -3.21 -3.39 -2.86
N TRP A 508 -1.97 -3.03 -3.20
CA TRP A 508 -1.30 -3.51 -4.41
C TRP A 508 -1.10 -5.03 -4.38
N LEU A 509 -0.66 -5.58 -3.25
CA LEU A 509 -0.40 -7.01 -3.08
C LEU A 509 -1.67 -7.84 -3.27
N ALA A 510 -2.83 -7.30 -2.89
CA ALA A 510 -4.14 -7.92 -3.13
C ALA A 510 -4.67 -7.73 -4.57
N SER A 511 -3.93 -7.06 -5.44
CA SER A 511 -4.31 -6.80 -6.83
C SER A 511 -3.61 -7.76 -7.81
N ASN A 512 -4.15 -7.88 -9.02
CA ASN A 512 -3.54 -8.72 -10.06
C ASN A 512 -2.19 -8.17 -10.58
N HIS A 513 -1.85 -6.91 -10.28
CA HIS A 513 -0.52 -6.38 -10.60
C HIS A 513 0.59 -7.01 -9.76
N ALA A 514 0.26 -7.63 -8.62
CA ALA A 514 1.18 -8.38 -7.78
C ALA A 514 1.26 -9.88 -8.14
N ASN A 515 0.83 -10.29 -9.34
CA ASN A 515 0.83 -11.70 -9.75
C ASN A 515 2.24 -12.16 -10.17
N TYR A 516 3.03 -12.63 -9.22
CA TYR A 516 4.39 -13.14 -9.43
C TYR A 516 4.44 -14.38 -10.34
N HIS A 517 3.46 -15.29 -10.22
CA HIS A 517 3.40 -16.49 -11.06
C HIS A 517 3.25 -16.12 -12.53
N LEU A 518 2.32 -15.22 -12.86
CA LEU A 518 2.11 -14.76 -14.23
C LEU A 518 3.34 -14.03 -14.78
N ALA A 519 4.01 -13.22 -13.97
CA ALA A 519 5.24 -12.55 -14.37
C ALA A 519 6.33 -13.55 -14.77
N ALA A 520 6.54 -14.60 -13.98
CA ALA A 520 7.50 -15.66 -14.29
C ALA A 520 7.07 -16.48 -15.53
N GLU A 521 5.79 -16.84 -15.63
CA GLU A 521 5.26 -17.63 -16.76
C GLU A 521 5.41 -16.89 -18.09
N THR A 522 5.16 -15.58 -18.13
CA THR A 522 5.20 -14.77 -19.36
C THR A 522 6.59 -14.57 -19.97
N VAL A 523 7.66 -14.91 -19.22
CA VAL A 523 9.04 -14.86 -19.70
C VAL A 523 9.70 -16.23 -19.77
N ALA A 524 8.95 -17.30 -19.51
CA ALA A 524 9.46 -18.66 -19.57
C ALA A 524 9.60 -19.13 -21.03
N PRO A 525 10.74 -19.74 -21.43
CA PRO A 525 11.00 -20.13 -22.82
C PRO A 525 10.11 -21.29 -23.33
N GLU A 526 9.50 -22.06 -22.43
CA GLU A 526 8.82 -23.33 -22.77
C GLU A 526 7.34 -23.19 -23.15
N ARG A 527 6.71 -22.01 -23.00
CA ARG A 527 5.28 -21.81 -23.28
C ARG A 527 5.02 -20.73 -24.34
N GLY A 528 4.84 -21.17 -25.58
CA GLY A 528 4.05 -20.41 -26.57
C GLY A 528 4.79 -19.83 -27.77
N GLY A 529 6.06 -20.14 -27.97
CA GLY A 529 6.81 -19.79 -29.20
C GLY A 529 7.02 -18.28 -29.45
N ARG A 530 6.46 -17.42 -28.61
CA ARG A 530 6.68 -15.96 -28.63
C ARG A 530 7.87 -15.58 -27.75
N PRO A 531 8.64 -14.56 -28.13
CA PRO A 531 9.77 -14.12 -27.35
C PRO A 531 9.37 -13.50 -26.00
N ALA A 532 10.15 -13.77 -24.94
CA ALA A 532 9.91 -13.27 -23.58
C ALA A 532 9.71 -11.74 -23.49
N GLY A 533 10.31 -11.00 -24.43
CA GLY A 533 10.16 -9.55 -24.54
C GLY A 533 8.78 -9.04 -24.96
N GLU A 534 7.94 -9.86 -25.62
CA GLU A 534 6.60 -9.45 -26.07
C GLU A 534 5.60 -9.37 -24.91
N CYS A 535 5.58 -10.39 -24.04
CA CYS A 535 4.72 -10.41 -22.86
C CYS A 535 5.35 -9.67 -21.68
N GLY A 536 6.68 -9.78 -21.53
CA GLY A 536 7.43 -9.17 -20.44
C GLY A 536 7.30 -7.64 -20.37
N ARG A 537 7.06 -6.95 -21.50
CA ARG A 537 6.88 -5.49 -21.54
C ARG A 537 5.68 -4.98 -20.72
N CYS A 538 4.64 -5.80 -20.52
CA CYS A 538 3.46 -5.43 -19.74
C CYS A 538 3.36 -6.21 -18.42
N HIS A 539 3.90 -7.44 -18.36
CA HIS A 539 3.72 -8.34 -17.23
C HIS A 539 4.90 -8.37 -16.24
N THR A 540 5.99 -7.66 -16.54
CA THR A 540 7.16 -7.59 -15.65
C THR A 540 7.62 -6.15 -15.46
N ALA A 541 8.06 -5.79 -14.25
CA ALA A 541 8.61 -4.46 -13.98
C ALA A 541 9.85 -4.18 -14.84
N GLN A 542 10.76 -5.14 -14.89
CA GLN A 542 12.01 -5.10 -15.64
C GLN A 542 11.74 -4.90 -17.15
N GLY A 543 10.77 -5.65 -17.70
CA GLY A 543 10.39 -5.53 -19.09
C GLY A 543 9.76 -4.18 -19.39
N PHE A 544 8.81 -3.73 -18.59
CA PHE A 544 8.17 -2.42 -18.79
C PHE A 544 9.20 -1.28 -18.78
N LEU A 545 10.10 -1.25 -17.79
CA LEU A 545 11.11 -0.20 -17.69
C LEU A 545 12.10 -0.23 -18.87
N ALA A 546 12.56 -1.42 -19.27
CA ALA A 546 13.41 -1.55 -20.44
C ALA A 546 12.71 -1.16 -21.75
N TRP A 547 11.40 -1.34 -21.83
CA TRP A 547 10.60 -0.91 -22.97
C TRP A 547 10.39 0.60 -22.97
N LEU A 548 10.11 1.18 -21.80
CA LEU A 548 10.00 2.63 -21.61
C LEU A 548 11.28 3.36 -22.03
N ASP A 549 12.45 2.81 -21.69
CA ASP A 549 13.76 3.38 -22.08
C ASP A 549 13.96 3.45 -23.61
N ARG A 550 13.26 2.62 -24.38
CA ARG A 550 13.29 2.69 -25.86
C ARG A 550 12.41 3.82 -26.40
N GLY A 551 11.43 4.27 -25.64
CA GLY A 551 10.57 5.41 -25.95
C GLY A 551 9.64 5.21 -27.15
N GLU A 552 9.47 3.98 -27.62
CA GLU A 552 8.61 3.64 -28.77
C GLU A 552 7.84 2.35 -28.56
N ARG A 553 6.51 2.40 -28.76
CA ARG A 553 5.65 1.21 -28.62
C ARG A 553 6.11 0.06 -29.52
N ALA A 554 6.44 0.39 -30.76
CA ALA A 554 6.80 -0.56 -31.81
C ALA A 554 8.24 -1.12 -31.69
N ALA A 555 9.01 -0.76 -30.65
CA ALA A 555 10.37 -1.23 -30.44
C ALA A 555 10.42 -2.40 -29.43
N PRO A 556 10.12 -3.66 -29.84
CA PRO A 556 9.96 -4.79 -28.92
C PRO A 556 11.26 -5.17 -28.22
N LEU A 557 11.17 -5.55 -26.94
CA LEU A 557 12.28 -6.19 -26.24
C LEU A 557 12.66 -7.48 -27.01
N GLY A 558 13.93 -7.59 -27.42
CA GLY A 558 14.37 -8.70 -28.26
C GLY A 558 14.18 -10.07 -27.58
N ALA A 559 14.16 -11.13 -28.38
CA ALA A 559 13.85 -12.48 -27.91
C ALA A 559 14.75 -13.00 -26.78
N ASN A 560 16.02 -12.60 -26.79
CA ASN A 560 17.03 -13.01 -25.82
C ASN A 560 17.42 -11.83 -24.93
N THR A 561 16.45 -11.28 -24.20
CA THR A 561 16.71 -10.22 -23.22
C THR A 561 17.19 -10.87 -21.91
N PRO A 562 18.50 -10.87 -21.56
CA PRO A 562 19.07 -11.79 -20.55
C PRO A 562 18.62 -11.57 -19.10
N PHE A 563 17.88 -10.49 -18.85
CA PHE A 563 17.30 -10.16 -17.55
C PHE A 563 15.82 -10.55 -17.44
N LEU A 564 15.15 -10.91 -18.54
CA LEU A 564 13.78 -11.41 -18.55
C LEU A 564 13.79 -12.93 -18.41
N THR A 565 14.06 -13.42 -17.21
CA THR A 565 13.97 -14.85 -16.88
C THR A 565 13.11 -15.04 -15.64
N PRO A 566 12.46 -16.20 -15.46
CA PRO A 566 11.63 -16.49 -14.28
C PRO A 566 12.34 -16.19 -12.94
N GLU A 567 13.66 -16.35 -12.90
CA GLU A 567 14.47 -16.11 -11.71
C GLU A 567 14.71 -14.63 -11.40
N LYS A 568 14.51 -13.73 -12.36
CA LYS A 568 14.97 -12.34 -12.26
C LYS A 568 13.85 -11.32 -12.31
N VAL A 569 12.68 -11.69 -12.85
CA VAL A 569 11.57 -10.76 -13.04
C VAL A 569 10.73 -10.58 -11.79
N ASP A 570 10.19 -9.39 -11.63
CA ASP A 570 9.14 -9.06 -10.67
C ASP A 570 7.89 -8.67 -11.47
N PRO A 571 6.69 -8.78 -10.89
CA PRO A 571 5.44 -8.41 -11.56
C PRO A 571 5.35 -6.88 -11.72
N VAL A 572 4.17 -6.35 -12.02
CA VAL A 572 3.95 -4.91 -12.18
C VAL A 572 4.02 -4.23 -10.81
N THR A 573 5.24 -3.91 -10.35
CA THR A 573 5.48 -3.31 -9.02
C THR A 573 5.35 -1.78 -9.04
N CYS A 574 5.50 -1.16 -7.87
CA CYS A 574 5.33 0.29 -7.67
C CYS A 574 6.13 1.13 -8.67
N ILE A 575 7.34 0.71 -9.01
CA ILE A 575 8.27 1.45 -9.86
C ILE A 575 7.88 1.47 -11.35
N VAL A 576 6.94 0.61 -11.77
CA VAL A 576 6.32 0.67 -13.10
C VAL A 576 5.52 1.96 -13.25
N CYS A 577 4.83 2.37 -12.18
CA CYS A 577 3.98 3.56 -12.19
C CYS A 577 4.65 4.79 -11.61
N HIS A 578 5.54 4.63 -10.63
CA HIS A 578 6.20 5.73 -9.95
C HIS A 578 7.70 5.72 -10.24
N ASP A 579 8.27 6.88 -10.54
CA ASP A 579 9.71 7.05 -10.44
C ASP A 579 10.05 7.58 -9.04
N PRO A 580 10.74 6.82 -8.17
CA PRO A 580 11.07 7.28 -6.82
C PRO A 580 12.05 8.47 -6.80
N HIS A 581 12.64 8.82 -7.96
CA HIS A 581 13.50 9.98 -8.12
C HIS A 581 12.78 11.20 -8.71
N ASP A 582 11.56 11.06 -9.24
CA ASP A 582 10.91 12.19 -9.91
C ASP A 582 10.62 13.33 -8.93
N ALA A 583 10.79 14.55 -9.44
CA ALA A 583 10.49 15.74 -8.68
C ALA A 583 8.98 15.82 -8.39
N GLY A 584 8.64 16.22 -7.17
CA GLY A 584 7.25 16.32 -6.72
C GLY A 584 7.23 16.45 -5.19
N ASN A 585 6.28 17.18 -4.63
CA ASN A 585 6.23 17.35 -3.18
C ASN A 585 5.32 16.29 -2.53
N SER A 586 5.65 15.91 -1.30
CA SER A 586 4.80 15.05 -0.47
C SER A 586 3.67 15.81 0.25
N PHE A 587 3.75 17.15 0.31
CA PHE A 587 2.93 17.94 1.25
C PHE A 587 2.37 19.29 0.77
N ARG A 588 2.76 19.88 -0.36
CA ARG A 588 2.18 21.17 -0.74
C ARG A 588 0.78 20.96 -1.30
N SER A 589 -0.21 21.57 -0.65
CA SER A 589 -1.61 21.69 -1.08
C SER A 589 -2.40 20.37 -1.27
N GLY A 590 -3.71 20.41 -1.02
CA GLY A 590 -4.62 19.32 -1.40
C GLY A 590 -4.75 19.13 -2.91
N THR A 591 -3.95 19.84 -3.72
CA THR A 591 -3.99 19.81 -5.19
C THR A 591 -2.75 19.17 -5.82
N ASP A 592 -1.63 19.00 -5.10
CA ASP A 592 -0.44 18.37 -5.69
C ASP A 592 -0.51 16.85 -5.59
N LYS A 593 -0.57 16.23 -6.77
CA LYS A 593 -0.74 14.79 -6.98
C LYS A 593 0.64 14.11 -6.87
N VAL A 594 0.72 12.95 -6.17
CA VAL A 594 1.93 12.10 -6.20
C VAL A 594 2.30 11.82 -7.66
N PRO A 595 3.55 12.10 -8.11
CA PRO A 595 3.94 11.90 -9.49
C PRO A 595 3.78 10.45 -9.91
N ILE A 596 3.22 10.24 -11.10
CA ILE A 596 3.31 8.98 -11.82
C ILE A 596 4.17 9.22 -13.07
N ARG A 597 4.74 8.16 -13.62
CA ARG A 597 5.41 8.21 -14.91
C ARG A 597 4.43 8.74 -15.96
N ALA A 598 4.90 9.68 -16.77
CA ALA A 598 4.17 10.22 -17.91
C ALA A 598 4.97 9.94 -19.20
N PRO A 599 4.97 8.68 -19.70
CA PRO A 599 5.58 8.36 -20.98
C PRO A 599 4.96 9.19 -22.11
N ASP A 600 5.73 9.46 -23.16
CA ASP A 600 5.23 10.15 -24.34
C ASP A 600 4.11 9.33 -25.01
N ALA A 601 2.87 9.74 -24.76
CA ALA A 601 1.68 9.06 -25.25
C ALA A 601 1.63 9.03 -26.79
N THR A 602 2.25 10.00 -27.47
CA THR A 602 2.30 10.04 -28.94
C THR A 602 3.19 8.95 -29.53
N ARG A 603 4.01 8.29 -28.71
CA ARG A 603 4.94 7.23 -29.12
C ARG A 603 4.60 5.88 -28.49
N MET A 604 4.27 5.90 -27.19
CA MET A 604 4.06 4.69 -26.38
C MET A 604 2.63 4.12 -26.45
N GLN A 605 1.64 4.92 -26.87
CA GLN A 605 0.29 4.40 -27.10
C GLN A 605 0.13 3.85 -28.53
N PRO A 606 -0.81 2.90 -28.74
CA PRO A 606 -1.19 2.46 -30.07
C PRO A 606 -1.56 3.65 -30.96
N PRO A 607 -1.25 3.63 -32.27
CA PRO A 607 -1.53 4.75 -33.17
C PRO A 607 -2.96 5.30 -33.07
N ALA A 608 -3.95 4.40 -32.93
CA ALA A 608 -5.37 4.76 -32.82
C ALA A 608 -5.77 5.47 -31.52
N LEU A 609 -4.88 5.53 -30.52
CA LEU A 609 -5.14 6.11 -29.19
C LEU A 609 -4.33 7.40 -28.91
N ARG A 610 -3.37 7.75 -29.78
CA ARG A 610 -2.40 8.85 -29.57
C ARG A 610 -3.02 10.24 -29.45
N ASP A 611 -4.14 10.48 -30.13
CA ASP A 611 -4.77 11.81 -30.22
C ASP A 611 -5.52 12.22 -28.94
N ALA A 612 -5.50 11.39 -27.91
CA ALA A 612 -6.13 11.72 -26.65
C ALA A 612 -5.42 11.00 -25.50
N PRO A 613 -4.46 11.65 -24.83
CA PRO A 613 -3.56 10.98 -23.91
C PRO A 613 -4.28 10.39 -22.69
N GLY A 614 -5.41 10.95 -22.25
CA GLY A 614 -6.15 10.46 -21.06
C GLY A 614 -5.56 10.96 -19.74
N GLY A 615 -4.80 12.06 -19.77
CA GLY A 615 -4.14 12.63 -18.60
C GLY A 615 -3.18 11.63 -17.97
N ARG A 616 -3.20 11.53 -16.63
CA ARG A 616 -2.41 10.52 -15.91
C ARG A 616 -2.82 9.06 -16.24
N GLY A 617 -4.06 8.83 -16.69
CA GLY A 617 -4.52 7.52 -17.17
C GLY A 617 -3.83 7.05 -18.45
N ALA A 618 -3.07 7.91 -19.13
CA ALA A 618 -2.26 7.57 -20.32
C ALA A 618 -1.35 6.36 -20.08
N LEU A 619 -0.77 6.29 -18.88
CA LEU A 619 0.12 5.21 -18.47
C LEU A 619 -0.58 3.86 -18.46
N CYS A 620 -1.84 3.81 -18.00
CA CYS A 620 -2.62 2.58 -17.93
C CYS A 620 -2.87 2.00 -19.34
N ILE A 621 -3.19 2.88 -20.30
CA ILE A 621 -3.50 2.52 -21.69
C ILE A 621 -2.30 1.85 -22.38
N ILE A 622 -1.05 2.14 -21.97
CA ILE A 622 0.14 1.53 -22.57
C ILE A 622 0.08 0.01 -22.51
N CYS A 623 -0.38 -0.56 -21.38
CA CYS A 623 -0.56 -2.00 -21.21
C CYS A 623 -2.00 -2.45 -21.51
N HIS A 624 -2.99 -1.61 -21.17
CA HIS A 624 -4.42 -1.89 -21.31
C HIS A 624 -4.98 -1.37 -22.65
N SER A 625 -4.36 -1.80 -23.74
CA SER A 625 -4.86 -1.60 -25.09
C SER A 625 -4.32 -2.65 -26.04
N THR A 626 -5.03 -2.90 -27.13
CA THR A 626 -4.51 -3.73 -28.22
C THR A 626 -3.52 -2.96 -29.10
N ASP A 627 -2.61 -3.67 -29.76
CA ASP A 627 -1.59 -3.05 -30.65
C ASP A 627 -2.20 -2.51 -31.96
N ASP A 628 -3.23 -3.17 -32.49
CA ASP A 628 -3.85 -2.87 -33.77
C ASP A 628 -5.36 -2.66 -33.63
N ALA A 629 -5.85 -1.48 -33.99
CA ALA A 629 -7.28 -1.27 -34.15
C ALA A 629 -7.74 -1.91 -35.47
N ILE A 630 -8.62 -2.91 -35.40
CA ILE A 630 -9.23 -3.55 -36.57
C ILE A 630 -10.36 -2.69 -37.15
N GLY A 631 -10.50 -2.72 -38.48
CA GLY A 631 -11.48 -1.90 -39.22
C GLY A 631 -12.83 -2.60 -39.28
N ALA A 632 -13.91 -1.81 -39.27
CA ALA A 632 -15.29 -2.29 -39.26
C ALA A 632 -15.61 -3.36 -40.32
N ASN A 633 -14.93 -3.28 -41.48
CA ASN A 633 -15.14 -4.12 -42.65
C ASN A 633 -13.92 -4.99 -43.03
N THR A 634 -12.93 -5.13 -42.14
CA THR A 634 -11.70 -5.89 -42.44
C THR A 634 -12.03 -7.35 -42.75
N ALA A 635 -11.55 -7.89 -43.86
CA ALA A 635 -11.66 -9.31 -44.16
C ALA A 635 -10.70 -10.10 -43.24
N LEU A 636 -11.16 -11.25 -42.73
CA LEU A 636 -10.38 -12.05 -41.80
C LEU A 636 -9.56 -13.11 -42.56
N PRO A 637 -8.23 -13.22 -42.37
CA PRO A 637 -7.46 -14.29 -42.97
C PRO A 637 -7.82 -15.66 -42.36
N PRO A 638 -7.55 -16.78 -43.06
CA PRO A 638 -7.84 -18.13 -42.56
C PRO A 638 -7.20 -18.51 -41.21
N GLY A 639 -6.13 -17.83 -40.81
CA GLY A 639 -5.45 -18.01 -39.52
C GLY A 639 -5.90 -17.02 -38.44
N PHE A 640 -6.93 -16.20 -38.67
CA PHE A 640 -7.40 -15.23 -37.69
C PHE A 640 -7.94 -15.92 -36.45
N GLY A 641 -7.39 -15.60 -35.30
CA GLY A 641 -7.73 -16.29 -34.07
C GLY A 641 -7.37 -15.53 -32.80
N THR A 642 -6.46 -14.55 -32.81
CA THR A 642 -6.09 -13.85 -31.57
C THR A 642 -7.24 -13.01 -31.03
N PRO A 643 -7.68 -13.15 -29.76
CA PRO A 643 -8.72 -12.30 -29.20
C PRO A 643 -8.13 -10.92 -28.85
N PRO A 644 -8.96 -9.86 -28.79
CA PRO A 644 -8.55 -8.60 -28.17
C PRO A 644 -8.05 -8.84 -26.74
N HIS A 645 -6.77 -8.57 -26.47
CA HIS A 645 -6.16 -8.71 -25.15
C HIS A 645 -6.08 -7.35 -24.47
N ALA A 646 -6.60 -7.26 -23.23
CA ALA A 646 -6.69 -6.03 -22.45
C ALA A 646 -7.25 -4.81 -23.23
N PRO A 647 -8.44 -4.91 -23.87
CA PRO A 647 -8.95 -3.87 -24.77
C PRO A 647 -9.62 -2.69 -24.04
N GLN A 648 -9.25 -2.38 -22.79
CA GLN A 648 -9.92 -1.32 -22.02
C GLN A 648 -9.77 0.05 -22.69
N GLY A 649 -8.58 0.36 -23.21
CA GLY A 649 -8.34 1.55 -24.01
C GLY A 649 -9.22 1.59 -25.26
N ASP A 650 -9.33 0.46 -25.97
CA ASP A 650 -10.11 0.30 -27.19
C ASP A 650 -11.60 0.58 -26.98
N VAL A 651 -12.22 -0.07 -25.99
CA VAL A 651 -13.64 0.09 -25.68
C VAL A 651 -13.93 1.50 -25.19
N THR A 652 -13.09 2.05 -24.31
CA THR A 652 -13.20 3.44 -23.84
C THR A 652 -13.22 4.43 -25.02
N ARG A 653 -12.46 4.15 -26.08
CA ARG A 653 -12.39 5.00 -27.29
C ARG A 653 -13.39 4.66 -28.38
N GLY A 654 -14.15 3.58 -28.22
CA GLY A 654 -15.09 3.14 -29.24
C GLY A 654 -14.38 2.74 -30.54
N ILE A 655 -13.32 1.94 -30.40
CA ILE A 655 -12.56 1.38 -31.53
C ILE A 655 -12.47 -0.14 -31.42
N ASN A 656 -11.89 -0.76 -32.46
CA ASN A 656 -11.54 -2.17 -32.49
C ASN A 656 -12.74 -3.16 -32.46
N ALA A 657 -13.89 -2.74 -32.98
CA ALA A 657 -15.05 -3.60 -33.18
C ALA A 657 -15.42 -3.68 -34.67
N PHE A 658 -16.03 -4.80 -35.06
CA PHE A 658 -16.65 -4.99 -36.37
C PHE A 658 -18.06 -4.42 -36.42
N PHE A 659 -18.53 -4.15 -37.64
CA PHE A 659 -19.90 -3.73 -37.97
C PHE A 659 -20.36 -2.36 -37.47
N VAL A 660 -19.49 -1.63 -36.78
CA VAL A 660 -19.74 -0.27 -36.28
C VAL A 660 -18.69 0.70 -36.79
N GLU A 661 -19.03 1.98 -36.89
CA GLU A 661 -18.05 3.01 -37.25
C GLU A 661 -17.00 3.20 -36.15
N ARG A 662 -15.75 3.46 -36.54
CA ARG A 662 -14.67 3.74 -35.59
C ARG A 662 -14.77 5.15 -35.02
N GLY A 663 -14.27 5.34 -33.80
CA GLY A 663 -13.91 6.66 -33.28
C GLY A 663 -15.06 7.38 -32.60
N LYS A 664 -15.82 6.64 -31.77
CA LYS A 664 -16.84 7.21 -30.87
C LYS A 664 -16.39 7.13 -29.41
N PRO A 665 -15.50 8.04 -28.94
CA PRO A 665 -15.08 8.06 -27.54
C PRO A 665 -16.28 8.25 -26.62
N GLY A 666 -16.42 7.38 -25.63
CA GLY A 666 -17.45 7.50 -24.61
C GLY A 666 -17.27 8.75 -23.75
N SER A 667 -18.31 9.19 -23.05
CA SER A 667 -18.22 10.31 -22.11
C SER A 667 -17.19 10.07 -21.01
N HIS A 668 -16.99 8.82 -20.58
CA HIS A 668 -15.96 8.46 -19.60
C HIS A 668 -14.53 8.60 -20.11
N ALA A 669 -14.30 8.56 -21.43
CA ALA A 669 -12.99 8.82 -22.01
C ALA A 669 -12.54 10.29 -21.84
N ARG A 670 -13.46 11.18 -21.46
CA ARG A 670 -13.23 12.63 -21.29
C ARG A 670 -13.05 13.06 -19.83
N ILE A 671 -13.12 12.11 -18.89
CA ILE A 671 -12.87 12.40 -17.47
C ILE A 671 -11.40 12.76 -17.28
N GLU A 672 -11.11 13.82 -16.51
CA GLU A 672 -9.75 14.21 -16.16
C GLU A 672 -9.01 13.03 -15.50
N ASP A 673 -7.75 12.79 -15.89
CA ASP A 673 -6.94 11.64 -15.47
C ASP A 673 -7.48 10.25 -15.85
N GLY A 674 -8.60 10.17 -16.58
CA GLY A 674 -9.13 8.95 -17.18
C GLY A 674 -9.28 7.81 -16.17
N CYS A 675 -8.56 6.69 -16.43
CA CYS A 675 -8.62 5.46 -15.64
C CYS A 675 -8.38 5.70 -14.13
N ILE A 676 -7.47 6.60 -13.78
CA ILE A 676 -7.06 6.85 -12.39
C ILE A 676 -8.21 7.41 -11.57
N TRP A 677 -9.08 8.22 -12.17
CA TRP A 677 -10.21 8.82 -11.48
C TRP A 677 -11.15 7.77 -10.86
N CYS A 678 -11.39 6.69 -11.58
CA CYS A 678 -12.29 5.62 -11.13
C CYS A 678 -11.56 4.51 -10.37
N HIS A 679 -10.34 4.14 -10.80
CA HIS A 679 -9.63 2.97 -10.31
C HIS A 679 -8.68 3.26 -9.13
N VAL A 680 -8.21 4.50 -8.98
CA VAL A 680 -7.22 4.90 -7.96
C VAL A 680 -7.86 5.94 -7.01
N LYS A 681 -8.73 5.43 -6.14
CA LYS A 681 -9.69 6.21 -5.34
C LYS A 681 -9.10 6.78 -4.05
N PRO A 682 -9.51 7.95 -3.55
CA PRO A 682 -9.27 8.29 -2.15
C PRO A 682 -9.84 7.22 -1.20
N VAL A 683 -9.03 6.69 -0.29
CA VAL A 683 -9.36 5.70 0.74
C VAL A 683 -10.00 6.43 1.92
N PRO A 684 -11.22 6.05 2.35
CA PRO A 684 -11.81 6.58 3.58
C PRO A 684 -10.92 6.27 4.79
N LYS A 685 -10.77 7.23 5.72
CA LYS A 685 -9.88 7.12 6.88
C LYS A 685 -10.19 5.88 7.73
N ALA A 686 -9.19 5.04 7.99
CA ALA A 686 -9.22 4.07 9.08
C ALA A 686 -8.54 4.67 10.31
N GLY A 687 -9.31 5.28 11.23
CA GLY A 687 -9.00 5.46 12.66
C GLY A 687 -7.71 6.15 13.14
N GLN A 688 -6.73 6.45 12.30
CA GLN A 688 -5.41 6.95 12.71
C GLN A 688 -5.18 8.36 12.19
N GLY A 689 -5.72 9.37 12.87
CA GLY A 689 -5.26 10.77 13.04
C GLY A 689 -4.49 11.57 11.96
N TYR A 690 -4.23 11.08 10.75
CA TYR A 690 -3.49 11.78 9.71
C TYR A 690 -4.45 12.58 8.81
N PRO A 691 -4.06 13.78 8.34
CA PRO A 691 -4.99 14.68 7.64
C PRO A 691 -5.42 14.24 6.23
N ARG A 692 -4.85 13.20 5.62
CA ARG A 692 -5.13 12.84 4.21
C ARG A 692 -5.53 11.37 4.09
N GLY A 693 -6.72 11.09 3.55
CA GLY A 693 -7.03 9.74 3.07
C GLY A 693 -6.11 9.43 1.88
N GLY A 694 -5.33 8.34 1.96
CA GLY A 694 -4.47 7.91 0.85
C GLY A 694 -5.27 7.56 -0.40
N VAL A 695 -4.63 7.22 -1.53
CA VAL A 695 -5.35 6.67 -2.70
C VAL A 695 -5.24 5.15 -2.75
N SER A 696 -6.26 4.49 -3.28
CA SER A 696 -6.41 3.04 -3.30
C SER A 696 -5.56 2.45 -4.41
N HIS A 697 -4.67 1.54 -4.05
CA HIS A 697 -3.87 0.75 -4.98
C HIS A 697 -4.43 -0.66 -5.21
N SER A 698 -5.71 -0.88 -4.87
CA SER A 698 -6.42 -2.12 -5.24
C SER A 698 -6.85 -2.15 -6.72
N PHE A 699 -6.88 -0.96 -7.36
CA PHE A 699 -7.37 -0.72 -8.72
C PHE A 699 -8.83 -1.14 -9.00
N LYS A 700 -9.57 -1.56 -7.96
CA LYS A 700 -10.96 -2.01 -8.10
C LYS A 700 -11.92 -0.82 -8.04
N THR A 701 -12.86 -0.76 -8.97
CA THR A 701 -14.00 0.17 -8.90
C THR A 701 -15.17 -0.45 -8.13
N ALA A 702 -16.13 0.38 -7.73
CA ALA A 702 -17.34 -0.06 -7.03
C ALA A 702 -18.57 0.62 -7.65
N PRO A 703 -19.75 -0.01 -7.64
CA PRO A 703 -20.90 0.54 -8.35
C PRO A 703 -21.38 1.88 -7.81
N ARG A 704 -21.25 2.06 -6.49
CA ARG A 704 -21.53 3.33 -5.82
C ARG A 704 -20.69 4.51 -6.32
N GLU A 705 -19.60 4.29 -7.06
CA GLU A 705 -18.83 5.41 -7.61
C GLU A 705 -19.58 6.12 -8.75
N CYS A 706 -20.54 5.45 -9.40
CA CYS A 706 -21.39 6.06 -10.45
C CYS A 706 -22.18 7.25 -9.89
N SER A 707 -22.59 7.19 -8.62
CA SER A 707 -23.42 8.23 -7.98
C SER A 707 -22.70 9.58 -7.81
N ARG A 708 -21.36 9.59 -7.94
CA ARG A 708 -20.57 10.83 -7.92
C ARG A 708 -20.90 11.76 -9.09
N CYS A 709 -21.37 11.21 -10.21
CA CYS A 709 -21.74 11.97 -11.41
C CYS A 709 -23.18 11.72 -11.84
N HIS A 710 -23.74 10.54 -11.56
CA HIS A 710 -25.08 10.15 -11.98
C HIS A 710 -26.04 10.08 -10.78
N ARG A 711 -26.96 11.05 -10.67
CA ARG A 711 -27.87 11.15 -9.52
C ARG A 711 -29.06 10.18 -9.56
N GLU A 712 -29.47 9.76 -10.75
CA GLU A 712 -30.70 8.99 -10.99
C GLU A 712 -30.45 7.70 -11.80
N LEU A 713 -29.18 7.30 -11.94
CA LEU A 713 -28.81 6.07 -12.64
C LEU A 713 -28.60 4.94 -11.64
N ASP A 714 -29.35 3.85 -11.77
CA ASP A 714 -28.91 2.57 -11.23
C ASP A 714 -27.81 2.00 -12.13
N GLY A 715 -26.56 2.23 -11.72
CA GLY A 715 -25.40 1.76 -12.47
C GLY A 715 -25.33 0.24 -12.52
N GLU A 716 -25.74 -0.47 -11.45
CA GLU A 716 -25.68 -1.92 -11.45
C GLU A 716 -26.70 -2.56 -12.39
N GLU A 717 -27.91 -2.01 -12.41
CA GLU A 717 -28.95 -2.51 -13.32
C GLU A 717 -28.51 -2.37 -14.79
N LEU A 718 -27.96 -1.20 -15.17
CA LEU A 718 -27.45 -0.99 -16.52
C LEU A 718 -26.32 -1.96 -16.88
N LEU A 719 -25.34 -2.14 -15.99
CA LEU A 719 -24.21 -3.03 -16.23
C LEU A 719 -24.65 -4.49 -16.29
N ALA A 720 -25.62 -4.91 -15.48
CA ALA A 720 -26.20 -6.24 -15.52
C ALA A 720 -26.94 -6.51 -16.84
N ALA A 721 -27.68 -5.53 -17.35
CA ALA A 721 -28.35 -5.63 -18.65
C ALA A 721 -27.34 -5.79 -19.81
N LEU A 722 -26.29 -4.96 -19.84
CA LEU A 722 -25.25 -5.05 -20.89
C LEU A 722 -24.46 -6.36 -20.82
N GLU A 723 -24.18 -6.85 -19.62
CA GLU A 723 -23.54 -8.15 -19.44
C GLU A 723 -24.44 -9.29 -19.93
N THR A 724 -25.74 -9.23 -19.62
CA THR A 724 -26.74 -10.20 -20.12
C THR A 724 -26.79 -10.20 -21.65
N ASP A 725 -26.83 -9.03 -22.27
CA ASP A 725 -26.83 -8.92 -23.74
C ASP A 725 -25.50 -9.41 -24.35
N THR A 726 -24.37 -9.22 -23.66
CA THR A 726 -23.07 -9.75 -24.09
C THR A 726 -23.04 -11.27 -24.03
N GLU A 727 -23.64 -11.90 -23.02
CA GLU A 727 -23.78 -13.36 -22.96
C GLU A 727 -24.79 -13.89 -23.98
N LYS A 728 -25.84 -13.13 -24.30
CA LYS A 728 -26.72 -13.47 -25.43
C LYS A 728 -25.98 -13.45 -26.77
N LEU A 729 -25.09 -12.48 -26.98
CA LEU A 729 -24.23 -12.47 -28.16
C LEU A 729 -23.36 -13.73 -28.23
N ARG A 730 -22.82 -14.22 -27.10
CA ARG A 730 -22.07 -15.48 -27.04
C ARG A 730 -22.88 -16.63 -27.64
N GLU A 731 -24.11 -16.82 -27.16
CA GLU A 731 -25.00 -17.91 -27.58
C GLU A 731 -25.33 -17.84 -29.09
N GLU A 732 -25.57 -16.64 -29.61
CA GLU A 732 -25.85 -16.41 -31.04
C GLU A 732 -24.63 -16.71 -31.92
N VAL A 733 -23.42 -16.42 -31.43
CA VAL A 733 -22.16 -16.78 -32.12
C VAL A 733 -21.96 -18.30 -32.11
N GLU A 734 -22.19 -18.96 -30.97
CA GLU A 734 -22.10 -20.42 -30.84
C GLU A 734 -23.09 -21.10 -31.79
N GLY A 735 -24.33 -20.61 -31.86
CA GLY A 735 -25.35 -21.04 -32.80
C GLY A 735 -24.93 -20.84 -34.26
N ALA A 736 -24.30 -19.71 -34.58
CA ALA A 736 -23.79 -19.43 -35.91
C ALA A 736 -22.70 -20.42 -36.36
N ILE A 737 -21.76 -20.76 -35.48
CA ILE A 737 -20.71 -21.75 -35.74
C ILE A 737 -21.33 -23.14 -35.90
N LEU A 738 -22.27 -23.52 -35.03
CA LEU A 738 -22.99 -24.79 -35.14
C LEU A 738 -23.80 -24.90 -36.44
N ALA A 739 -24.32 -23.79 -36.96
CA ALA A 739 -25.02 -23.76 -38.25
C ALA A 739 -24.07 -23.96 -39.44
N GLU A 740 -22.84 -23.42 -39.40
CA GLU A 740 -21.80 -23.74 -40.40
C GLU A 740 -21.48 -25.24 -40.38
N ILE A 741 -21.29 -25.82 -39.20
CA ILE A 741 -21.05 -27.26 -39.04
C ILE A 741 -22.26 -28.07 -39.53
N GLY A 742 -23.47 -27.61 -39.24
CA GLY A 742 -24.71 -28.23 -39.70
C GLY A 742 -24.82 -28.28 -41.22
N ARG A 743 -24.49 -27.17 -41.91
CA ARG A 743 -24.46 -27.11 -43.38
C ARG A 743 -23.45 -28.08 -44.00
N ALA A 744 -22.29 -28.23 -43.38
CA ALA A 744 -21.24 -29.14 -43.85
C ALA A 744 -21.48 -30.61 -43.46
N GLY A 745 -22.32 -30.87 -42.45
CA GLY A 745 -22.61 -32.21 -41.91
C GLY A 745 -21.54 -32.79 -40.98
N ASN A 746 -20.33 -32.24 -40.99
CA ASN A 746 -19.22 -32.65 -40.11
C ASN A 746 -18.30 -31.47 -39.78
N VAL A 747 -17.41 -31.66 -38.80
CA VAL A 747 -16.35 -30.73 -38.43
C VAL A 747 -15.05 -31.47 -38.17
N THR A 748 -13.93 -30.88 -38.58
CA THR A 748 -12.58 -31.27 -38.14
C THR A 748 -12.01 -30.19 -37.23
N MET A 749 -11.54 -30.58 -36.06
CA MET A 749 -10.93 -29.74 -35.03
C MET A 749 -9.43 -30.01 -35.01
N GLY A 750 -8.67 -29.02 -35.51
CA GLY A 750 -7.22 -29.16 -35.65
C GLY A 750 -6.48 -29.19 -34.32
N ASN A 751 -5.63 -30.19 -34.12
CA ASN A 751 -4.80 -30.40 -32.92
C ASN A 751 -5.58 -30.42 -31.59
N ALA A 752 -6.84 -30.87 -31.61
CA ALA A 752 -7.72 -30.88 -30.44
C ALA A 752 -7.70 -32.21 -29.64
N GLY A 753 -7.06 -33.25 -30.20
CA GLY A 753 -6.94 -34.57 -29.62
C GLY A 753 -5.67 -34.76 -28.78
N ARG A 754 -5.47 -36.00 -28.29
CA ARG A 754 -4.26 -36.38 -27.56
C ARG A 754 -3.04 -36.18 -28.44
N GLU A 755 -1.94 -35.71 -27.83
CA GLU A 755 -0.67 -35.44 -28.53
C GLU A 755 -0.80 -34.45 -29.71
N GLY A 756 -1.87 -33.65 -29.74
CA GLY A 756 -2.11 -32.68 -30.82
C GLY A 756 -2.63 -33.32 -32.10
N SER A 757 -3.29 -34.48 -32.03
CA SER A 757 -3.99 -35.05 -33.18
C SER A 757 -5.24 -34.24 -33.55
N ASP A 758 -5.68 -34.35 -34.80
CA ASP A 758 -6.97 -33.83 -35.23
C ASP A 758 -8.13 -34.69 -34.69
N ILE A 759 -9.29 -34.06 -34.46
CA ILE A 759 -10.54 -34.73 -34.08
C ILE A 759 -11.60 -34.40 -35.11
N SER A 760 -12.26 -35.42 -35.68
CA SER A 760 -13.37 -35.22 -36.61
C SER A 760 -14.67 -35.77 -36.02
N LEU A 761 -15.72 -34.96 -36.04
CA LEU A 761 -17.05 -35.32 -35.55
C LEU A 761 -18.10 -35.05 -36.63
N ALA A 762 -19.07 -35.96 -36.75
CA ALA A 762 -20.31 -35.68 -37.47
C ALA A 762 -21.15 -34.66 -36.68
N ARG A 763 -22.05 -33.92 -37.33
CA ARG A 763 -22.87 -32.90 -36.66
C ARG A 763 -23.67 -33.46 -35.48
N ASN A 764 -24.24 -34.65 -35.60
CA ASN A 764 -24.98 -35.33 -34.52
C ASN A 764 -24.07 -35.83 -33.37
N GLY A 765 -22.76 -35.86 -33.58
CA GLY A 765 -21.75 -36.15 -32.55
C GLY A 765 -21.36 -34.94 -31.70
N ILE A 766 -22.00 -33.78 -31.88
CA ILE A 766 -21.75 -32.57 -31.10
C ILE A 766 -22.93 -32.33 -30.15
N ALA A 767 -22.68 -32.45 -28.84
CA ALA A 767 -23.64 -32.16 -27.79
C ALA A 767 -23.71 -30.65 -27.49
N SER A 768 -22.55 -29.99 -27.38
CA SER A 768 -22.47 -28.55 -27.15
C SER A 768 -21.21 -27.94 -27.77
N LEU A 769 -21.26 -26.64 -28.03
CA LEU A 769 -20.12 -25.81 -28.40
C LEU A 769 -20.21 -24.53 -27.57
N GLN A 770 -19.18 -24.27 -26.76
CA GLN A 770 -19.11 -23.09 -25.91
C GLN A 770 -17.86 -22.27 -26.24
N LEU A 771 -18.00 -20.97 -26.50
CA LEU A 771 -16.86 -20.08 -26.69
C LEU A 771 -16.05 -19.94 -25.40
N VAL A 772 -14.73 -20.04 -25.54
CA VAL A 772 -13.77 -19.91 -24.45
C VAL A 772 -12.52 -19.17 -24.92
N GLY A 773 -11.88 -18.42 -24.02
CA GLY A 773 -10.56 -17.85 -24.30
C GLY A 773 -9.49 -18.93 -24.12
N LEU A 774 -8.74 -19.26 -25.18
CA LEU A 774 -7.62 -20.20 -25.14
C LEU A 774 -6.30 -19.45 -25.16
N ARG A 775 -5.90 -18.90 -24.00
CA ARG A 775 -4.70 -18.06 -23.85
C ARG A 775 -4.69 -16.87 -24.81
N GLN A 776 -4.09 -17.02 -25.98
CA GLN A 776 -3.96 -16.00 -27.03
C GLN A 776 -4.82 -16.32 -28.27
N GLU A 777 -5.75 -17.26 -28.19
CA GLU A 777 -6.67 -17.60 -29.28
C GLU A 777 -8.12 -17.54 -28.78
N MET A 778 -9.01 -17.00 -29.60
CA MET A 778 -10.44 -17.24 -29.54
C MET A 778 -10.63 -18.72 -29.78
N GLY A 779 -11.31 -19.40 -28.87
CA GLY A 779 -11.54 -20.83 -28.97
C GLY A 779 -12.97 -21.20 -28.65
N ALA A 780 -13.22 -22.50 -28.78
CA ALA A 780 -14.41 -23.15 -28.29
C ALA A 780 -14.06 -24.44 -27.58
N GLU A 781 -14.81 -24.76 -26.52
CA GLU A 781 -14.93 -26.12 -25.99
C GLU A 781 -16.09 -26.81 -26.71
N VAL A 782 -15.78 -27.89 -27.44
CA VAL A 782 -16.76 -28.74 -28.10
C VAL A 782 -16.92 -30.00 -27.27
N ALA A 783 -18.15 -30.33 -26.89
CA ALA A 783 -18.45 -31.57 -26.16
C ALA A 783 -19.21 -32.56 -27.04
N ASP A 784 -18.87 -33.84 -26.91
CA ASP A 784 -19.62 -34.94 -27.51
C ASP A 784 -20.60 -35.59 -26.50
N PRO A 785 -21.63 -36.32 -26.95
CA PRO A 785 -22.61 -36.97 -26.06
C PRO A 785 -22.03 -38.03 -25.12
N SER A 786 -20.82 -38.53 -25.38
CA SER A 786 -20.13 -39.52 -24.55
C SER A 786 -19.30 -38.90 -23.42
N GLY A 787 -19.27 -37.57 -23.33
CA GLY A 787 -18.54 -36.81 -22.31
C GLY A 787 -17.15 -36.36 -22.73
N GLY A 788 -16.73 -36.58 -23.99
CA GLY A 788 -15.50 -36.02 -24.51
C GLY A 788 -15.59 -34.51 -24.65
N LYS A 789 -14.54 -33.78 -24.24
CA LYS A 789 -14.42 -32.32 -24.30
C LYS A 789 -13.15 -31.93 -25.04
N TYR A 790 -13.28 -31.08 -26.05
CA TYR A 790 -12.19 -30.68 -26.93
C TYR A 790 -12.08 -29.16 -26.96
N ALA A 791 -11.00 -28.62 -26.41
CA ALA A 791 -10.68 -27.20 -26.52
C ALA A 791 -9.94 -26.94 -27.84
N VAL A 792 -10.54 -26.14 -28.72
CA VAL A 792 -10.01 -25.89 -30.06
C VAL A 792 -10.04 -24.39 -30.41
N PRO A 793 -8.95 -23.83 -30.97
CA PRO A 793 -8.97 -22.49 -31.52
C PRO A 793 -9.99 -22.35 -32.65
N LEU A 794 -10.72 -21.24 -32.73
CA LEU A 794 -11.70 -21.02 -33.79
C LEU A 794 -11.07 -21.06 -35.19
N SER A 795 -9.80 -20.63 -35.31
CA SER A 795 -9.00 -20.72 -36.54
C SER A 795 -8.74 -22.17 -37.01
N ARG A 796 -8.94 -23.16 -36.13
CA ARG A 796 -8.73 -24.59 -36.39
C ARG A 796 -10.03 -25.39 -36.42
N ILE A 797 -11.18 -24.74 -36.28
CA ILE A 797 -12.49 -25.37 -36.54
C ILE A 797 -12.73 -25.35 -38.04
N ARG A 798 -12.90 -26.55 -38.62
CA ARG A 798 -13.03 -26.74 -40.07
C ARG A 798 -14.29 -27.52 -40.45
N PRO A 799 -15.46 -26.86 -40.59
CA PRO A 799 -16.66 -27.49 -41.14
C PRO A 799 -16.40 -28.04 -42.54
N GLY A 800 -16.67 -29.33 -42.79
CA GLY A 800 -16.41 -29.95 -44.09
C GLY A 800 -14.94 -29.93 -44.53
N GLY A 801 -14.01 -29.77 -43.59
CA GLY A 801 -12.57 -29.63 -43.87
C GLY A 801 -12.11 -28.22 -44.25
N MET A 802 -13.01 -27.24 -44.37
CA MET A 802 -12.69 -25.85 -44.73
C MET A 802 -12.65 -24.94 -43.48
N PRO A 803 -11.69 -24.00 -43.35
CA PRO A 803 -11.67 -23.05 -42.25
C PRO A 803 -12.95 -22.20 -42.17
N LEU A 804 -13.39 -21.83 -40.97
CA LEU A 804 -14.55 -20.93 -40.80
C LEU A 804 -14.45 -19.62 -41.61
N ALA A 805 -13.25 -19.07 -41.77
CA ALA A 805 -13.05 -17.84 -42.55
C ALA A 805 -13.24 -18.02 -44.07
N ALA A 806 -13.40 -19.25 -44.57
CA ALA A 806 -13.55 -19.54 -46.01
C ALA A 806 -14.94 -19.19 -46.55
N THR A 807 -15.95 -19.06 -45.70
CA THR A 807 -17.32 -18.69 -46.11
C THR A 807 -17.67 -17.28 -45.62
N GLY A 808 -18.55 -16.58 -46.34
CA GLY A 808 -19.01 -15.25 -45.90
C GLY A 808 -19.74 -15.31 -44.55
N THR A 809 -20.53 -16.36 -44.35
CA THR A 809 -21.27 -16.63 -43.11
C THR A 809 -20.34 -16.99 -41.95
N GLY A 810 -19.30 -17.76 -42.18
CA GLY A 810 -18.27 -18.08 -41.19
C GLY A 810 -17.37 -16.89 -40.85
N GLN A 811 -17.05 -16.01 -41.82
CA GLN A 811 -16.41 -14.72 -41.52
C GLN A 811 -17.28 -13.84 -40.61
N THR A 812 -18.59 -13.79 -40.84
CA THR A 812 -19.51 -13.08 -39.94
C THR A 812 -19.50 -13.66 -38.53
N ALA A 813 -19.50 -14.98 -38.38
CA ALA A 813 -19.40 -15.64 -37.08
C ALA A 813 -18.08 -15.30 -36.36
N LEU A 814 -16.95 -15.32 -37.06
CA LEU A 814 -15.64 -14.97 -36.49
C LEU A 814 -15.55 -13.49 -36.08
N LYS A 815 -16.11 -12.57 -36.87
CA LYS A 815 -16.21 -11.14 -36.52
C LYS A 815 -17.10 -10.91 -35.30
N ALA A 816 -18.19 -11.67 -35.20
CA ALA A 816 -19.06 -11.62 -34.03
C ALA A 816 -18.37 -12.20 -32.78
N ALA A 817 -17.61 -13.30 -32.92
CA ALA A 817 -16.77 -13.84 -31.85
C ALA A 817 -15.75 -12.80 -31.35
N TRP A 818 -15.09 -12.09 -32.27
CA TRP A 818 -14.18 -10.99 -31.92
C TRP A 818 -14.88 -9.91 -31.09
N ASN A 819 -16.06 -9.45 -31.53
CA ASN A 819 -16.83 -8.46 -30.79
C ASN A 819 -17.25 -8.97 -29.40
N TYR A 820 -17.63 -10.25 -29.26
CA TYR A 820 -17.87 -10.87 -27.96
C TYR A 820 -16.62 -10.82 -27.07
N PHE A 821 -15.46 -11.28 -27.55
CA PHE A 821 -14.22 -11.26 -26.79
C PHE A 821 -13.74 -9.84 -26.47
N LEU A 822 -13.97 -8.85 -27.35
CA LEU A 822 -13.69 -7.44 -27.08
C LEU A 822 -14.45 -6.97 -25.82
N LEU A 823 -15.77 -7.18 -25.81
CA LEU A 823 -16.64 -6.74 -24.73
C LEU A 823 -16.41 -7.55 -23.44
N LYS A 824 -16.16 -8.86 -23.56
CA LYS A 824 -15.87 -9.73 -22.42
C LYS A 824 -14.52 -9.42 -21.78
N ASN A 825 -13.47 -9.26 -22.59
CA ASN A 825 -12.10 -9.03 -22.09
C ASN A 825 -11.85 -7.60 -21.64
N ASP A 826 -12.67 -6.64 -22.08
CA ASP A 826 -12.72 -5.30 -21.49
C ASP A 826 -13.03 -5.36 -19.98
N GLY A 827 -13.91 -6.27 -19.57
CA GLY A 827 -14.19 -6.59 -18.17
C GLY A 827 -14.93 -5.50 -17.40
N SER A 828 -15.34 -4.40 -18.04
CA SER A 828 -16.07 -3.30 -17.38
C SER A 828 -17.58 -3.50 -17.32
N ARG A 829 -18.10 -4.60 -17.89
CA ARG A 829 -19.55 -4.84 -18.10
C ARG A 829 -20.20 -3.71 -18.91
N GLY A 830 -19.41 -3.06 -19.77
CA GLY A 830 -19.82 -1.93 -20.60
C GLY A 830 -19.65 -0.55 -19.95
N ALA A 831 -19.21 -0.44 -18.69
CA ALA A 831 -19.02 0.82 -18.00
C ALA A 831 -18.06 1.78 -18.72
N HIS A 832 -17.04 1.27 -19.41
CA HIS A 832 -16.07 2.12 -20.13
C HIS A 832 -16.71 2.93 -21.26
N ASN A 833 -17.68 2.35 -21.98
CA ASN A 833 -18.40 3.05 -23.05
C ASN A 833 -19.78 2.43 -23.35
N PRO A 834 -20.81 2.70 -22.52
CA PRO A 834 -22.12 2.05 -22.64
C PRO A 834 -22.83 2.30 -23.99
N ALA A 835 -22.57 3.43 -24.64
CA ALA A 835 -23.14 3.74 -25.95
C ALA A 835 -22.52 2.87 -27.04
N PHE A 836 -21.20 2.78 -27.08
CA PHE A 836 -20.48 1.95 -28.03
C PHE A 836 -20.80 0.46 -27.85
N VAL A 837 -20.84 -0.03 -26.60
CA VAL A 837 -21.19 -1.43 -26.33
C VAL A 837 -22.58 -1.78 -26.87
N ARG A 838 -23.58 -0.93 -26.64
CA ARG A 838 -24.93 -1.12 -27.20
C ARG A 838 -24.94 -1.13 -28.73
N GLU A 839 -24.19 -0.23 -29.36
CA GLU A 839 -24.07 -0.17 -30.82
C GLU A 839 -23.43 -1.45 -31.38
N VAL A 840 -22.34 -1.92 -30.77
CA VAL A 840 -21.65 -3.16 -31.15
C VAL A 840 -22.58 -4.36 -31.01
N LEU A 841 -23.28 -4.50 -29.89
CA LEU A 841 -24.23 -5.59 -29.65
C LEU A 841 -25.35 -5.58 -30.68
N ALA A 842 -26.00 -4.44 -30.90
CA ALA A 842 -27.11 -4.31 -31.84
C ALA A 842 -26.68 -4.60 -33.29
N ALA A 843 -25.56 -4.03 -33.73
CA ALA A 843 -25.03 -4.24 -35.08
C ALA A 843 -24.63 -5.71 -35.29
N THR A 844 -23.94 -6.31 -34.31
CA THR A 844 -23.47 -7.71 -34.41
C THR A 844 -24.64 -8.69 -34.45
N LEU A 845 -25.63 -8.53 -33.57
CA LEU A 845 -26.82 -9.39 -33.54
C LEU A 845 -27.64 -9.24 -34.84
N THR A 846 -27.75 -8.03 -35.39
CA THR A 846 -28.42 -7.81 -36.67
C THR A 846 -27.72 -8.58 -37.78
N ARG A 847 -26.38 -8.49 -37.87
CA ARG A 847 -25.59 -9.22 -38.88
C ARG A 847 -25.67 -10.75 -38.72
N LEU A 848 -25.71 -11.26 -37.49
CA LEU A 848 -25.88 -12.69 -37.25
C LEU A 848 -27.25 -13.20 -37.71
N ARG A 849 -28.31 -12.40 -37.57
CA ARG A 849 -29.67 -12.74 -38.03
C ARG A 849 -29.84 -12.59 -39.54
N GLU A 850 -29.21 -11.59 -40.15
CA GLU A 850 -29.20 -11.45 -41.61
C GLU A 850 -28.52 -12.63 -42.32
N ARG A 851 -27.57 -13.30 -41.64
CA ARG A 851 -26.92 -14.55 -42.11
C ARG A 851 -27.90 -15.69 -42.36
N GLU A 852 -29.04 -15.69 -41.67
CA GLU A 852 -30.01 -16.80 -41.67
C GLU A 852 -31.07 -16.66 -42.75
N LYS A 853 -31.16 -15.48 -43.37
CA LYS A 853 -31.98 -15.19 -44.56
C LYS A 853 -31.17 -15.44 -45.81
#